data_AF-A0AAF0LDD5-F1
#
_entry.id   AF-A0AAF0LDD5-F1
#
_cell.length_a   1.000
_cell.length_b   1.000
_cell.length_c   1.000
_cell.angle_alpha   90.00
_cell.angle_beta   90.00
_cell.angle_gamma   90.00
#
_symmetry.space_group_name_H-M   'P 1'
#
loop_
_entity.id
_entity.type
_entity.pdbx_description
1 polymer ?
#
loop_
_entity_poly.entity_id
_entity_poly.type
_entity_poly.pdbx_seq_one_letter_code
_entity_poly.pdbx_strand_id
1 'polypeptide(L)'
;MKRSARNRAGAIVAGTATAAVLAVLGGAPAAFAAPAPDHFPPGVASKQNPVDTQRAVETYQALQANLYDPAHKLYVSSDAREPYGYLWDYVNGFAATDAVASLPGVGVRYARDLQARDQGIQAYHDTHETSPTGAAQPPAYASGVLPPLGPDQPTYYDDNAWVGLDFLQQYAIDHQKRNLAQAEGVFKFAVSGWDTDSTGACPGGVMWEDTADSPRNTISNAPNAEVGLEIYQATRDPYYLTWATRMYNWARGCMMNANGMYYDHISPDGSIDQTLWSYNQGTMIGAGTLLYESTGNRTYLHQAEQTAAASVSYYGTNGNLYHQPDVFNAIFFRNLFGLAAINHDPSYARMAAAYADTAWVEDRQSNGLFNDPDASGGESPVNQTAPMVEIYALLAKSAPVYAATGSTNPSSVAVQPGTSGTTTLSIQSVEGRPQIVHWTAKAPAGLTVRPASGTLVVRAGGTASTPVSITGGTTDGNQQVTFAFSSTAGAVPSVTTSVLVARPGDLAPYYDNTGISDDSAQSTADLDGYGFSYSAQALAASGLTPGATVTSDGIQYDWAGTPGQPDNIVAAGQVLAVPAIAGATELGIIGSATNGPSTGPLTLTYTDGTTQQATLGFSDWTASSPSFGNGTAASTQYRNSTGGSSQGLGTHLSTTKIALAAGKTLASVTLPTRADQGLLHVFALGTDKGALTTAG
;
A
#
# COMPACT_ATOMS: atom_id res chain seq x y z
N MET A 1 75.17 -17.63 -21.10
CA MET A 1 76.08 -16.60 -21.63
C MET A 1 75.73 -15.27 -20.94
N LYS A 2 76.70 -14.70 -20.18
CA LYS A 2 76.79 -13.34 -19.55
C LYS A 2 75.62 -12.89 -18.62
N ARG A 3 75.74 -12.93 -17.27
CA ARG A 3 76.45 -12.01 -16.30
C ARG A 3 75.95 -10.55 -16.41
N SER A 4 75.58 -9.76 -15.38
CA SER A 4 76.08 -9.51 -13.99
C SER A 4 75.02 -8.64 -13.27
N ALA A 5 74.56 -8.79 -12.02
CA ALA A 5 75.19 -8.69 -10.68
C ALA A 5 75.80 -7.32 -10.28
N ARG A 6 75.24 -6.70 -9.23
CA ARG A 6 75.81 -5.82 -8.14
C ARG A 6 74.60 -5.35 -7.26
N ASN A 7 74.33 -5.74 -6.01
CA ASN A 7 75.05 -5.96 -4.75
C ASN A 7 75.46 -4.69 -3.96
N ARG A 8 74.82 -4.47 -2.79
CA ARG A 8 75.33 -4.08 -1.44
C ARG A 8 74.15 -3.53 -0.59
N ALA A 9 73.71 -4.06 0.57
CA ALA A 9 74.32 -4.61 1.79
C ALA A 9 74.57 -3.57 2.92
N GLY A 10 74.02 -3.87 4.11
CA GLY A 10 74.42 -3.39 5.44
C GLY A 10 73.23 -2.93 6.30
N ALA A 11 73.06 -3.24 7.59
CA ALA A 11 73.68 -4.18 8.52
C ALA A 11 72.79 -4.22 9.78
N ILE A 12 72.78 -5.36 10.47
CA ILE A 12 72.15 -5.59 11.80
C ILE A 12 73.12 -5.16 12.89
N VAL A 13 72.63 -4.54 13.98
CA VAL A 13 73.24 -4.65 15.33
C VAL A 13 72.14 -4.82 16.36
N ALA A 14 72.31 -5.86 17.18
CA ALA A 14 71.52 -6.22 18.35
C ALA A 14 72.05 -5.55 19.62
N GLY A 15 71.18 -5.41 20.63
CA GLY A 15 71.56 -5.04 22.00
C GLY A 15 70.49 -5.48 23.00
N THR A 16 70.79 -6.55 23.73
CA THR A 16 70.03 -7.18 24.82
C THR A 16 70.30 -6.52 26.17
N ALA A 17 69.31 -6.48 27.08
CA ALA A 17 69.52 -6.49 28.53
C ALA A 17 68.26 -6.95 29.32
N THR A 18 68.36 -8.20 29.79
CA THR A 18 67.85 -8.89 31.00
C THR A 18 66.93 -8.22 32.05
N ALA A 19 65.83 -8.95 32.32
CA ALA A 19 65.32 -9.49 33.59
C ALA A 19 64.87 -8.59 34.78
N ALA A 20 63.61 -8.79 35.19
CA ALA A 20 63.27 -9.19 36.56
C ALA A 20 61.88 -9.87 36.62
N VAL A 21 61.86 -11.07 37.20
CA VAL A 21 60.67 -11.86 37.57
C VAL A 21 60.26 -11.46 38.98
N LEU A 22 58.96 -11.24 39.20
CA LEU A 22 58.33 -11.51 40.50
C LEU A 22 56.94 -12.08 40.25
N ALA A 23 56.74 -13.31 40.70
CA ALA A 23 55.46 -14.02 40.72
C ALA A 23 54.88 -13.96 42.14
N VAL A 24 53.57 -13.67 42.28
CA VAL A 24 52.70 -14.27 43.31
C VAL A 24 51.27 -14.42 42.74
N LEU A 25 50.67 -15.55 43.09
CA LEU A 25 49.42 -16.18 42.66
C LEU A 25 48.12 -15.46 43.11
N GLY A 26 47.03 -15.67 42.36
CA GLY A 26 45.67 -15.77 42.92
C GLY A 26 44.52 -15.32 42.01
N GLY A 27 43.63 -16.25 41.62
CA GLY A 27 42.23 -15.96 41.23
C GLY A 27 41.82 -16.36 39.81
N ALA A 28 40.86 -17.28 39.69
CA ALA A 28 40.30 -17.84 38.44
C ALA A 28 39.14 -16.95 37.85
N PRO A 29 38.47 -17.32 36.74
CA PRO A 29 38.20 -16.45 35.58
C PRO A 29 36.88 -15.66 35.65
N ALA A 30 36.79 -14.56 34.89
CA ALA A 30 35.53 -13.87 34.62
C ALA A 30 35.41 -13.45 33.16
N ALA A 31 34.37 -14.02 32.53
CA ALA A 31 33.56 -13.61 31.39
C ALA A 31 34.03 -12.49 30.43
N PHE A 32 33.91 -12.80 29.13
CA PHE A 32 33.84 -11.85 28.03
C PHE A 32 32.81 -10.75 28.30
N ALA A 33 33.26 -9.50 28.32
CA ALA A 33 32.41 -8.32 28.18
C ALA A 33 32.78 -7.61 26.86
N ALA A 34 31.80 -7.49 25.97
CA ALA A 34 31.89 -6.69 24.75
C ALA A 34 32.11 -5.20 25.09
N PRO A 35 32.81 -4.42 24.24
CA PRO A 35 33.01 -3.00 24.50
C PRO A 35 31.69 -2.23 24.33
N ALA A 36 31.47 -1.28 25.25
CA ALA A 36 30.33 -0.37 25.29
C ALA A 36 30.30 0.60 24.08
N PRO A 37 29.12 1.13 23.69
CA PRO A 37 28.99 2.03 22.55
C PRO A 37 29.56 3.42 22.84
N ASP A 38 30.20 3.98 21.82
CA ASP A 38 30.83 5.31 21.82
C ASP A 38 29.84 6.44 22.13
N HIS A 39 30.30 7.37 22.96
CA HIS A 39 29.65 8.65 23.23
C HIS A 39 29.67 9.55 21.97
N PHE A 40 28.50 9.82 21.38
CA PHE A 40 28.36 10.88 20.39
C PHE A 40 28.27 12.26 21.06
N PRO A 41 29.02 13.28 20.60
CA PRO A 41 28.88 14.64 21.10
C PRO A 41 27.52 15.24 20.69
N PRO A 42 26.88 16.08 21.53
CA PRO A 42 25.63 16.72 21.19
C PRO A 42 25.88 17.86 20.18
N GLY A 43 25.27 17.81 19.00
CA GLY A 43 25.17 19.01 18.14
C GLY A 43 25.32 18.87 16.63
N VAL A 44 25.15 17.70 16.02
CA VAL A 44 24.97 17.61 14.56
C VAL A 44 23.79 16.70 14.27
N ALA A 45 22.69 17.26 13.77
CA ALA A 45 21.60 16.47 13.22
C ALA A 45 22.17 15.62 12.07
N SER A 46 22.05 14.30 12.18
CA SER A 46 22.42 13.40 11.09
C SER A 46 21.64 13.80 9.84
N LYS A 47 22.31 13.91 8.69
CA LYS A 47 21.63 14.05 7.39
C LYS A 47 20.82 12.80 7.01
N GLN A 48 21.04 11.69 7.70
CA GLN A 48 20.39 10.40 7.45
C GLN A 48 19.45 10.04 8.59
N ASN A 49 18.31 9.46 8.25
CA ASN A 49 17.35 8.95 9.21
C ASN A 49 17.63 7.47 9.52
N PRO A 50 18.19 7.13 10.71
CA PRO A 50 18.56 5.76 11.04
C PRO A 50 17.36 4.84 11.21
N VAL A 51 16.17 5.39 11.50
CA VAL A 51 14.95 4.60 11.70
C VAL A 51 14.35 4.22 10.37
N ASP A 52 14.25 5.16 9.42
CA ASP A 52 13.82 4.81 8.07
C ASP A 52 14.87 3.95 7.34
N THR A 53 16.16 4.10 7.68
CA THR A 53 17.20 3.13 7.25
C THR A 53 16.88 1.72 7.74
N GLN A 54 16.52 1.58 9.02
CA GLN A 54 16.14 0.28 9.59
C GLN A 54 14.86 -0.25 8.95
N ARG A 55 13.83 0.59 8.79
CA ARG A 55 12.56 0.21 8.16
C ARG A 55 12.76 -0.26 6.72
N ALA A 56 13.54 0.47 5.91
CA ALA A 56 13.88 0.06 4.54
C ALA A 56 14.55 -1.32 4.52
N VAL A 57 15.52 -1.55 5.41
CA VAL A 57 16.24 -2.83 5.51
C VAL A 57 15.33 -3.97 5.97
N GLU A 58 14.48 -3.75 6.97
CA GLU A 58 13.55 -4.75 7.50
C GLU A 58 12.47 -5.12 6.48
N THR A 59 11.89 -4.12 5.81
CA THR A 59 10.91 -4.35 4.75
C THR A 59 11.55 -5.09 3.58
N TYR A 60 12.78 -4.73 3.18
CA TYR A 60 13.50 -5.44 2.12
C TYR A 60 13.77 -6.90 2.50
N GLN A 61 14.20 -7.16 3.74
CA GLN A 61 14.40 -8.53 4.21
C GLN A 61 13.10 -9.33 4.21
N ALA A 62 11.97 -8.73 4.59
CA ALA A 62 10.66 -9.38 4.51
C ALA A 62 10.25 -9.69 3.06
N LEU A 63 10.45 -8.74 2.14
CA LEU A 63 10.24 -8.94 0.70
C LEU A 63 11.05 -10.14 0.19
N GLN A 64 12.36 -10.17 0.46
CA GLN A 64 13.23 -11.26 0.00
C GLN A 64 12.89 -12.60 0.67
N ALA A 65 12.54 -12.61 1.96
CA ALA A 65 12.28 -13.85 2.68
C ALA A 65 10.96 -14.52 2.27
N ASN A 66 9.96 -13.73 1.88
CA ASN A 66 8.61 -14.25 1.64
C ASN A 66 8.25 -14.34 0.16
N LEU A 67 8.80 -13.47 -0.70
CA LEU A 67 8.31 -13.30 -2.08
C LEU A 67 9.38 -13.54 -3.15
N TYR A 68 10.65 -13.68 -2.77
CA TYR A 68 11.75 -13.88 -3.71
C TYR A 68 12.14 -15.36 -3.84
N ASP A 69 12.22 -15.86 -5.07
CA ASP A 69 12.80 -17.17 -5.39
C ASP A 69 14.28 -17.01 -5.78
N PRO A 70 15.22 -17.36 -4.89
CA PRO A 70 16.65 -17.25 -5.17
C PRO A 70 17.17 -18.27 -6.18
N ALA A 71 16.45 -19.37 -6.44
CA ALA A 71 16.90 -20.40 -7.38
C ALA A 71 16.80 -19.89 -8.82
N HIS A 72 15.69 -19.21 -9.13
CA HIS A 72 15.43 -18.63 -10.45
C HIS A 72 15.72 -17.13 -10.51
N LYS A 73 15.93 -16.49 -9.35
CA LYS A 73 16.14 -15.05 -9.20
C LYS A 73 14.94 -14.24 -9.64
N LEU A 74 13.74 -14.77 -9.41
CA LEU A 74 12.45 -14.19 -9.79
C LEU A 74 11.60 -13.95 -8.55
N TYR A 75 10.55 -13.16 -8.68
CA TYR A 75 9.55 -13.01 -7.62
C TYR A 75 8.36 -13.92 -7.88
N VAL A 76 7.69 -14.35 -6.81
CA VAL A 76 6.51 -15.21 -6.89
C VAL A 76 5.32 -14.44 -7.49
N SER A 77 4.51 -15.15 -8.28
CA SER A 77 3.29 -14.58 -8.86
C SER A 77 2.18 -14.46 -7.82
N SER A 78 1.40 -13.38 -7.90
CA SER A 78 0.06 -13.33 -7.30
C SER A 78 -1.01 -14.00 -8.18
N ASP A 79 -0.75 -14.19 -9.48
CA ASP A 79 -1.60 -14.92 -10.41
C ASP A 79 -1.26 -16.42 -10.38
N ALA A 80 -2.21 -17.24 -9.92
CA ALA A 80 -2.06 -18.69 -9.86
C ALA A 80 -1.85 -19.38 -11.22
N ARG A 81 -2.08 -18.66 -12.33
CA ARG A 81 -1.86 -19.16 -13.70
C ARG A 81 -0.41 -19.00 -14.14
N GLU A 82 0.34 -18.10 -13.53
CA GLU A 82 1.73 -17.81 -13.89
C GLU A 82 2.69 -18.38 -12.85
N PRO A 83 3.79 -19.04 -13.26
CA PRO A 83 4.75 -19.62 -12.33
C PRO A 83 5.58 -18.56 -11.58
N TYR A 84 5.68 -17.34 -12.11
CA TYR A 84 6.45 -16.21 -11.56
C TYR A 84 5.69 -14.90 -11.82
N GLY A 85 6.01 -13.86 -11.04
CA GLY A 85 5.38 -12.54 -11.18
C GLY A 85 5.62 -11.91 -12.55
N TYR A 86 4.71 -11.02 -12.93
CA TYR A 86 4.84 -10.22 -14.13
C TYR A 86 6.06 -9.29 -14.03
N LEU A 87 6.48 -8.70 -15.15
CA LEU A 87 7.58 -7.76 -15.23
C LEU A 87 7.35 -6.57 -14.30
N TRP A 88 6.09 -6.09 -14.22
CA TRP A 88 5.68 -5.06 -13.28
C TRP A 88 5.99 -5.43 -11.82
N ASP A 89 5.76 -6.67 -11.40
CA ASP A 89 6.17 -7.14 -10.06
C ASP A 89 7.70 -7.13 -9.91
N TYR A 90 8.39 -7.59 -10.96
CA TYR A 90 9.84 -7.73 -10.94
C TYR A 90 10.56 -6.39 -10.79
N VAL A 91 10.18 -5.38 -11.58
CA VAL A 91 10.83 -4.05 -11.59
C VAL A 91 10.65 -3.34 -10.26
N ASN A 92 9.51 -3.49 -9.57
CA ASN A 92 9.36 -2.92 -8.24
C ASN A 92 10.26 -3.59 -7.20
N GLY A 93 10.40 -4.92 -7.27
CA GLY A 93 11.39 -5.64 -6.46
C GLY A 93 12.85 -5.35 -6.86
N PHE A 94 13.10 -4.93 -8.10
CA PHE A 94 14.39 -4.42 -8.57
C PHE A 94 14.64 -3.04 -7.95
N ALA A 95 13.76 -2.08 -8.14
CA ALA A 95 13.80 -0.75 -7.54
C ALA A 95 14.02 -0.80 -6.01
N ALA A 96 13.36 -1.71 -5.30
CA ALA A 96 13.58 -1.93 -3.87
C ALA A 96 15.02 -2.37 -3.53
N THR A 97 15.64 -3.20 -4.38
CA THR A 97 17.05 -3.61 -4.23
C THR A 97 17.98 -2.42 -4.44
N ASP A 98 17.74 -1.63 -5.47
CA ASP A 98 18.50 -0.42 -5.78
C ASP A 98 18.37 0.64 -4.69
N ALA A 99 17.17 0.76 -4.11
CA ALA A 99 16.87 1.65 -3.00
C ALA A 99 17.70 1.32 -1.76
N VAL A 100 17.79 0.05 -1.34
CA VAL A 100 18.64 -0.35 -0.20
C VAL A 100 20.13 -0.34 -0.54
N ALA A 101 20.51 -0.67 -1.78
CA ALA A 101 21.90 -0.62 -2.24
C ALA A 101 22.45 0.81 -2.30
N SER A 102 21.60 1.80 -2.48
CA SER A 102 21.97 3.23 -2.43
C SER A 102 21.95 3.83 -1.02
N LEU A 103 21.60 3.08 0.03
CA LEU A 103 21.64 3.57 1.41
C LEU A 103 23.09 3.76 1.90
N PRO A 104 23.45 4.95 2.41
CA PRO A 104 24.77 5.18 2.96
C PRO A 104 25.11 4.25 4.14
N GLY A 105 26.32 3.68 4.14
CA GLY A 105 26.81 2.82 5.24
C GLY A 105 26.24 1.39 5.28
N VAL A 106 25.14 1.13 4.56
CA VAL A 106 24.50 -0.20 4.48
C VAL A 106 24.60 -0.80 3.07
N GLY A 107 24.52 0.04 2.03
CA GLY A 107 24.34 -0.34 0.64
C GLY A 107 25.34 -1.36 0.09
N VAL A 108 26.59 -1.31 0.53
CA VAL A 108 27.67 -2.25 0.11
C VAL A 108 27.34 -3.72 0.35
N ARG A 109 26.38 -4.02 1.24
CA ARG A 109 25.95 -5.39 1.56
C ARG A 109 25.10 -6.01 0.43
N TYR A 110 24.46 -5.18 -0.38
CA TYR A 110 23.47 -5.59 -1.39
C TYR A 110 24.06 -5.74 -2.80
N ALA A 111 25.39 -5.68 -2.95
CA ALA A 111 26.05 -5.81 -4.25
C ALA A 111 25.77 -7.15 -4.97
N ARG A 112 25.51 -8.22 -4.21
CA ARG A 112 25.10 -9.51 -4.81
C ARG A 112 23.65 -9.49 -5.27
N ASP A 113 22.80 -8.75 -4.56
CA ASP A 113 21.38 -8.69 -4.85
C ASP A 113 21.15 -7.87 -6.12
N LEU A 114 21.90 -6.78 -6.32
CA LEU A 114 21.98 -6.04 -7.60
C LEU A 114 22.30 -6.98 -8.77
N GLN A 115 23.36 -7.79 -8.64
CA GLN A 115 23.73 -8.77 -9.67
C GLN A 115 22.65 -9.84 -9.88
N ALA A 116 21.90 -10.20 -8.84
CA ALA A 116 20.80 -11.14 -8.94
C ALA A 116 19.59 -10.51 -9.66
N ARG A 117 19.37 -9.20 -9.56
CA ARG A 117 18.36 -8.47 -10.35
C ARG A 117 18.75 -8.43 -11.83
N ASP A 118 20.00 -8.07 -12.12
CA ASP A 118 20.55 -8.07 -13.49
C ASP A 118 20.40 -9.41 -14.20
N GLN A 119 20.52 -10.51 -13.45
CA GLN A 119 20.45 -11.87 -13.99
C GLN A 119 19.01 -12.37 -14.13
N GLY A 120 18.12 -12.01 -13.21
CA GLY A 120 16.73 -12.49 -13.26
C GLY A 120 15.89 -11.75 -14.30
N ILE A 121 16.12 -10.44 -14.50
CA ILE A 121 15.40 -9.64 -15.51
C ILE A 121 15.60 -10.19 -16.94
N GLN A 122 16.70 -10.91 -17.20
CA GLN A 122 16.94 -11.53 -18.50
C GLN A 122 15.94 -12.64 -18.85
N ALA A 123 15.17 -13.16 -17.87
CA ALA A 123 14.09 -14.11 -18.13
C ALA A 123 12.88 -13.47 -18.85
N TYR A 124 12.81 -12.14 -18.89
CA TYR A 124 11.77 -11.37 -19.58
C TYR A 124 12.26 -10.80 -20.92
N HIS A 125 13.56 -10.91 -21.23
CA HIS A 125 14.17 -10.21 -22.36
C HIS A 125 13.91 -10.94 -23.69
N ASP A 126 13.07 -10.36 -24.53
CA ASP A 126 12.85 -10.80 -25.90
C ASP A 126 13.84 -10.13 -26.86
N THR A 127 14.77 -10.93 -27.40
CA THR A 127 15.74 -10.49 -28.39
C THR A 127 15.25 -10.58 -29.83
N HIS A 128 14.03 -11.10 -30.05
CA HIS A 128 13.40 -11.29 -31.35
C HIS A 128 12.05 -10.56 -31.47
N GLU A 129 11.87 -9.51 -30.67
CA GLU A 129 10.66 -8.68 -30.60
C GLU A 129 10.18 -8.22 -32.00
N THR A 130 8.85 -8.26 -32.19
CA THR A 130 8.21 -7.84 -33.44
C THR A 130 6.93 -7.08 -33.14
N SER A 131 6.74 -5.96 -33.85
CA SER A 131 5.50 -5.19 -33.80
C SER A 131 4.27 -6.02 -34.20
N PRO A 132 3.05 -5.54 -33.93
CA PRO A 132 1.79 -6.14 -34.39
C PRO A 132 1.70 -6.40 -35.90
N THR A 133 2.45 -5.63 -36.68
CA THR A 133 2.51 -5.77 -38.14
C THR A 133 3.48 -6.86 -38.60
N GLY A 134 4.18 -7.51 -37.66
CA GLY A 134 5.23 -8.51 -37.91
C GLY A 134 6.60 -7.91 -38.27
N ALA A 135 6.75 -6.58 -38.22
CA ALA A 135 8.03 -5.93 -38.46
C ALA A 135 8.94 -6.07 -37.23
N ALA A 136 10.23 -6.33 -37.48
CA ALA A 136 11.24 -6.43 -36.43
C ALA A 136 11.34 -5.12 -35.62
N GLN A 137 11.41 -5.27 -34.30
CA GLN A 137 11.53 -4.18 -33.33
C GLN A 137 12.86 -4.29 -32.55
N PRO A 138 13.32 -3.22 -31.88
CA PRO A 138 14.40 -3.33 -30.91
C PRO A 138 14.06 -4.35 -29.81
N PRO A 139 15.05 -5.08 -29.27
CA PRO A 139 14.82 -5.96 -28.12
C PRO A 139 14.15 -5.24 -26.95
N ALA A 140 13.26 -5.94 -26.27
CA ALA A 140 12.45 -5.41 -25.19
C ALA A 140 12.25 -6.47 -24.09
N TYR A 141 11.71 -6.05 -22.96
CA TYR A 141 11.32 -6.93 -21.88
C TYR A 141 9.81 -7.16 -21.93
N ALA A 142 9.39 -8.42 -22.10
CA ALA A 142 8.01 -8.83 -22.13
C ALA A 142 7.36 -8.75 -20.73
N SER A 143 6.04 -8.64 -20.68
CA SER A 143 5.27 -8.46 -19.45
C SER A 143 5.35 -9.66 -18.50
N GLY A 144 5.80 -10.83 -18.97
CA GLY A 144 5.97 -12.02 -18.14
C GLY A 144 7.22 -12.82 -18.52
N VAL A 145 7.51 -13.86 -17.74
CA VAL A 145 8.68 -14.71 -17.94
C VAL A 145 8.52 -15.53 -19.22
N LEU A 146 9.51 -15.44 -20.11
CA LEU A 146 9.51 -16.08 -21.42
C LEU A 146 9.90 -17.58 -21.36
N PRO A 147 9.72 -18.34 -22.47
CA PRO A 147 10.15 -19.72 -22.55
C PRO A 147 11.65 -19.92 -22.23
N PRO A 148 12.03 -21.04 -21.59
CA PRO A 148 11.21 -22.22 -21.26
C PRO A 148 10.50 -22.14 -19.90
N LEU A 149 10.62 -21.04 -19.15
CA LEU A 149 10.08 -20.93 -17.79
C LEU A 149 8.63 -20.44 -17.75
N GLY A 150 8.20 -19.68 -18.76
CA GLY A 150 6.80 -19.29 -18.96
C GLY A 150 6.41 -19.29 -20.45
N PRO A 151 5.19 -18.82 -20.77
CA PRO A 151 4.72 -18.70 -22.16
C PRO A 151 5.24 -17.42 -22.83
N ASP A 152 4.93 -17.24 -24.12
CA ASP A 152 5.10 -15.94 -24.79
C ASP A 152 4.12 -14.91 -24.19
N GLN A 153 4.56 -13.66 -24.05
CA GLN A 153 3.84 -12.61 -23.34
C GLN A 153 3.91 -11.29 -24.14
N PRO A 154 2.92 -10.40 -24.02
CA PRO A 154 2.94 -9.10 -24.69
C PRO A 154 4.02 -8.19 -24.11
N THR A 155 4.36 -7.14 -24.85
CA THR A 155 5.37 -6.16 -24.46
C THR A 155 4.74 -4.78 -24.31
N TYR A 156 5.05 -4.10 -23.21
CA TYR A 156 4.55 -2.75 -22.91
C TYR A 156 5.69 -1.73 -22.87
N TYR A 157 5.45 -0.54 -23.44
CA TYR A 157 6.45 0.52 -23.54
C TYR A 157 6.72 1.22 -22.20
N ASP A 158 5.74 1.24 -21.30
CA ASP A 158 5.88 1.75 -19.92
C ASP A 158 6.60 0.75 -19.02
N ASP A 159 6.28 -0.55 -19.08
CA ASP A 159 7.03 -1.61 -18.37
C ASP A 159 8.53 -1.50 -18.65
N ASN A 160 8.88 -1.35 -19.92
CA ASN A 160 10.27 -1.18 -20.34
C ASN A 160 10.90 0.10 -19.80
N ALA A 161 10.14 1.19 -19.65
CA ALA A 161 10.65 2.43 -19.07
C ALA A 161 11.15 2.22 -17.64
N TRP A 162 10.44 1.43 -16.83
CA TRP A 162 10.85 1.09 -15.46
C TRP A 162 12.13 0.27 -15.44
N VAL A 163 12.27 -0.72 -16.35
CA VAL A 163 13.52 -1.46 -16.52
C VAL A 163 14.69 -0.52 -16.86
N GLY A 164 14.45 0.46 -17.73
CA GLY A 164 15.44 1.48 -18.08
C GLY A 164 15.88 2.30 -16.87
N LEU A 165 14.93 2.78 -16.07
CA LEU A 165 15.19 3.57 -14.86
C LEU A 165 15.95 2.77 -13.80
N ASP A 166 15.62 1.49 -13.59
CA ASP A 166 16.35 0.61 -12.67
C ASP A 166 17.81 0.41 -13.12
N PHE A 167 18.05 0.15 -14.42
CA PHE A 167 19.42 0.06 -14.92
C PHE A 167 20.20 1.38 -14.79
N LEU A 168 19.55 2.53 -14.96
CA LEU A 168 20.16 3.84 -14.75
C LEU A 168 20.48 4.08 -13.27
N GLN A 169 19.58 3.69 -12.38
CA GLN A 169 19.79 3.77 -10.94
C GLN A 169 20.96 2.87 -10.50
N GLN A 170 21.07 1.64 -11.02
CA GLN A 170 22.26 0.82 -10.79
C GLN A 170 23.53 1.47 -11.36
N TYR A 171 23.49 2.02 -12.57
CA TYR A 171 24.65 2.71 -13.15
C TYR A 171 25.09 3.90 -12.29
N ALA A 172 24.16 4.59 -11.64
CA ALA A 172 24.47 5.62 -10.66
C ALA A 172 25.14 5.06 -9.38
N ILE A 173 24.79 3.83 -8.97
CA ILE A 173 25.36 3.15 -7.81
C ILE A 173 26.77 2.59 -8.08
N ASP A 174 26.98 1.91 -9.22
CA ASP A 174 28.16 1.07 -9.47
C ASP A 174 29.02 1.48 -10.68
N HIS A 175 28.52 2.42 -11.50
CA HIS A 175 29.14 2.93 -12.73
C HIS A 175 29.48 1.84 -13.77
N GLN A 176 28.79 0.69 -13.73
CA GLN A 176 28.99 -0.37 -14.72
C GLN A 176 28.33 -0.01 -16.05
N LYS A 177 29.15 0.23 -17.07
CA LYS A 177 28.69 0.62 -18.42
C LYS A 177 27.69 -0.34 -19.06
N ARG A 178 27.64 -1.60 -18.62
CA ARG A 178 26.64 -2.56 -19.10
C ARG A 178 25.21 -2.12 -18.76
N ASN A 179 25.01 -1.49 -17.60
CA ASN A 179 23.70 -1.06 -17.14
C ASN A 179 23.23 0.13 -17.99
N LEU A 180 24.12 1.10 -18.25
CA LEU A 180 23.86 2.18 -19.20
C LEU A 180 23.51 1.64 -20.61
N ALA A 181 24.25 0.64 -21.10
CA ALA A 181 23.97 0.03 -22.41
C ALA A 181 22.61 -0.68 -22.47
N GLN A 182 22.14 -1.27 -21.36
CA GLN A 182 20.80 -1.85 -21.28
C GLN A 182 19.72 -0.76 -21.34
N ALA A 183 19.88 0.33 -20.59
CA ALA A 183 18.97 1.48 -20.65
C ALA A 183 18.92 2.12 -22.06
N GLU A 184 20.06 2.22 -22.76
CA GLU A 184 20.10 2.65 -24.15
C GLU A 184 19.34 1.71 -25.11
N GLY A 185 19.28 0.42 -24.79
CA GLY A 185 18.49 -0.58 -25.52
C GLY A 185 16.99 -0.36 -25.32
N VAL A 186 16.56 -0.29 -24.06
CA VAL A 186 15.18 0.05 -23.66
C VAL A 186 14.70 1.34 -24.34
N PHE A 187 15.51 2.40 -24.34
CA PHE A 187 15.10 3.67 -24.93
C PHE A 187 14.89 3.60 -26.44
N LYS A 188 15.60 2.71 -27.15
CA LYS A 188 15.35 2.50 -28.59
C LYS A 188 13.98 1.88 -28.83
N PHE A 189 13.58 0.94 -27.97
CA PHE A 189 12.24 0.36 -27.99
C PHE A 189 11.18 1.42 -27.66
N ALA A 190 11.39 2.26 -26.65
CA ALA A 190 10.47 3.37 -26.36
C ALA A 190 10.25 4.33 -27.55
N VAL A 191 11.32 4.61 -28.31
CA VAL A 191 11.23 5.47 -29.51
C VAL A 191 10.46 4.80 -30.65
N SER A 192 10.48 3.47 -30.75
CA SER A 192 9.73 2.77 -31.80
C SER A 192 8.22 2.73 -31.53
N GLY A 193 7.80 2.87 -30.27
CA GLY A 193 6.40 3.01 -29.87
C GLY A 193 5.80 4.40 -30.08
N TRP A 194 6.56 5.37 -30.61
CA TRP A 194 6.04 6.70 -30.90
C TRP A 194 5.01 6.66 -32.04
N ASP A 195 3.77 7.07 -31.77
CA ASP A 195 2.72 7.16 -32.76
C ASP A 195 3.08 8.16 -33.87
N THR A 196 3.07 7.67 -35.11
CA THR A 196 3.39 8.47 -36.31
C THR A 196 2.15 8.94 -37.05
N ASP A 197 0.95 8.55 -36.62
CA ASP A 197 -0.29 9.07 -37.18
C ASP A 197 -0.45 10.55 -36.80
N SER A 198 -0.51 11.38 -37.85
CA SER A 198 -0.70 12.83 -37.71
C SER A 198 -2.17 13.27 -37.79
N THR A 199 -3.10 12.35 -37.99
CA THR A 199 -4.51 12.64 -38.29
C THR A 199 -5.44 12.52 -37.08
N GLY A 200 -5.04 11.76 -36.06
CA GLY A 200 -5.78 11.60 -34.81
C GLY A 200 -5.74 12.81 -33.89
N ALA A 201 -6.56 12.77 -32.83
CA ALA A 201 -6.45 13.71 -31.73
C ALA A 201 -5.08 13.56 -31.05
N CYS A 202 -4.46 14.69 -30.70
CA CYS A 202 -3.14 14.73 -30.06
C CYS A 202 -2.03 13.96 -30.81
N PRO A 203 -1.68 14.35 -32.06
CA PRO A 203 -0.66 13.67 -32.86
C PRO A 203 0.65 13.40 -32.12
N GLY A 204 1.18 12.19 -32.27
CA GLY A 204 2.32 11.70 -31.50
C GLY A 204 1.91 10.99 -30.21
N GLY A 205 2.89 10.81 -29.32
CA GLY A 205 2.75 10.09 -28.06
C GLY A 205 3.20 8.64 -28.19
N VAL A 206 3.86 8.13 -27.15
CA VAL A 206 4.20 6.70 -27.06
C VAL A 206 2.95 5.89 -26.73
N MET A 207 2.72 4.81 -27.47
CA MET A 207 1.68 3.82 -27.20
C MET A 207 1.92 3.11 -25.85
N TRP A 208 0.88 2.52 -25.27
CA TRP A 208 0.99 1.79 -24.00
C TRP A 208 1.55 0.38 -24.19
N GLU A 209 0.81 -0.42 -24.95
CA GLU A 209 1.17 -1.76 -25.37
C GLU A 209 1.72 -1.71 -26.80
N ASP A 210 2.60 -2.64 -27.17
CA ASP A 210 2.99 -2.83 -28.58
C ASP A 210 1.87 -3.51 -29.38
N THR A 211 0.73 -2.80 -29.52
CA THR A 211 -0.48 -3.19 -30.27
C THR A 211 -0.99 -2.04 -31.15
N ALA A 212 -1.62 -2.34 -32.29
CA ALA A 212 -1.95 -1.33 -33.31
C ALA A 212 -2.99 -0.28 -32.86
N ASP A 213 -3.89 -0.65 -31.95
CA ASP A 213 -4.96 0.21 -31.43
C ASP A 213 -4.71 0.59 -29.96
N SER A 214 -3.44 0.60 -29.53
CA SER A 214 -3.08 0.90 -28.15
C SER A 214 -3.34 2.38 -27.82
N PRO A 215 -3.87 2.69 -26.61
CA PRO A 215 -3.94 4.07 -26.15
C PRO A 215 -2.54 4.68 -25.98
N ARG A 216 -2.49 6.01 -25.91
CA ARG A 216 -1.26 6.75 -25.62
C ARG A 216 -1.38 7.36 -24.24
N ASN A 217 -0.50 6.96 -23.34
CA ASN A 217 -0.65 7.20 -21.91
C ASN A 217 0.37 8.24 -21.43
N THR A 218 0.03 8.97 -20.37
CA THR A 218 1.03 9.77 -19.64
C THR A 218 2.19 8.86 -19.19
N ILE A 219 1.88 7.65 -18.71
CA ILE A 219 2.89 6.72 -18.18
C ILE A 219 3.79 6.08 -19.24
N SER A 220 3.38 6.04 -20.51
CA SER A 220 4.28 5.60 -21.60
C SER A 220 5.21 6.70 -22.08
N ASN A 221 4.90 7.97 -21.76
CA ASN A 221 5.65 9.13 -22.24
C ASN A 221 6.57 9.72 -21.16
N ALA A 222 6.06 9.96 -19.97
CA ALA A 222 6.79 10.69 -18.93
C ALA A 222 7.99 9.89 -18.37
N PRO A 223 7.86 8.62 -17.94
CA PRO A 223 9.00 7.78 -17.54
C PRO A 223 10.01 7.57 -18.67
N ASN A 224 9.56 7.36 -19.91
CA ASN A 224 10.48 7.23 -21.05
C ASN A 224 11.24 8.54 -21.32
N ALA A 225 10.65 9.70 -21.03
CA ALA A 225 11.38 10.96 -21.02
C ALA A 225 12.45 10.99 -19.91
N GLU A 226 12.14 10.49 -18.70
CA GLU A 226 13.13 10.36 -17.61
C GLU A 226 14.32 9.48 -18.04
N VAL A 227 14.05 8.29 -18.60
CA VAL A 227 15.09 7.38 -19.15
C VAL A 227 16.00 8.11 -20.14
N GLY A 228 15.41 8.80 -21.13
CA GLY A 228 16.19 9.54 -22.12
C GLY A 228 17.01 10.68 -21.52
N LEU A 229 16.47 11.40 -20.53
CA LEU A 229 17.19 12.51 -19.89
C LEU A 229 18.35 12.03 -19.03
N GLU A 230 18.20 10.93 -18.31
CA GLU A 230 19.27 10.34 -17.52
C GLU A 230 20.38 9.76 -18.41
N ILE A 231 20.02 9.09 -19.51
CA ILE A 231 21.00 8.67 -20.53
C ILE A 231 21.73 9.89 -21.12
N TYR A 232 21.00 10.98 -21.41
CA TYR A 232 21.62 12.22 -21.88
C TYR A 232 22.58 12.80 -20.84
N GLN A 233 22.23 12.82 -19.56
CA GLN A 233 23.14 13.31 -18.51
C GLN A 233 24.44 12.49 -18.46
N ALA A 234 24.34 11.18 -18.67
CA ALA A 234 25.48 10.25 -18.68
C ALA A 234 26.35 10.32 -19.95
N THR A 235 25.74 10.50 -21.13
CA THR A 235 26.41 10.37 -22.44
C THR A 235 26.66 11.69 -23.15
N ARG A 236 25.79 12.69 -22.88
CA ARG A 236 25.67 13.97 -23.60
C ARG A 236 25.29 13.85 -25.08
N ASP A 237 24.76 12.71 -25.50
CA ASP A 237 24.27 12.54 -26.87
C ASP A 237 22.91 13.27 -27.07
N PRO A 238 22.84 14.29 -27.95
CA PRO A 238 21.63 15.10 -28.13
C PRO A 238 20.42 14.31 -28.67
N TYR A 239 20.62 13.10 -29.20
CA TYR A 239 19.53 12.21 -29.60
C TYR A 239 18.55 11.98 -28.44
N TYR A 240 19.06 11.65 -27.26
CA TYR A 240 18.24 11.33 -26.10
C TYR A 240 17.49 12.56 -25.57
N LEU A 241 18.18 13.71 -25.46
CA LEU A 241 17.54 14.97 -25.04
C LEU A 241 16.41 15.36 -25.99
N THR A 242 16.62 15.19 -27.31
CA THR A 242 15.62 15.55 -28.32
C THR A 242 14.35 14.71 -28.20
N TRP A 243 14.51 13.39 -28.06
CA TRP A 243 13.38 12.47 -27.93
C TRP A 243 12.67 12.62 -26.58
N ALA A 244 13.41 12.72 -25.48
CA ALA A 244 12.80 12.92 -24.17
C ALA A 244 12.03 14.25 -24.08
N THR A 245 12.58 15.33 -24.66
CA THR A 245 11.87 16.62 -24.75
C THR A 245 10.59 16.49 -25.56
N ARG A 246 10.59 15.68 -26.62
CA ARG A 246 9.40 15.41 -27.45
C ARG A 246 8.31 14.68 -26.65
N MET A 247 8.67 13.61 -25.94
CA MET A 247 7.75 12.84 -25.09
C MET A 247 7.15 13.71 -23.97
N TYR A 248 7.99 14.47 -23.26
CA TYR A 248 7.55 15.41 -22.22
C TYR A 248 6.57 16.46 -22.75
N ASN A 249 6.90 17.10 -23.87
CA ASN A 249 6.06 18.13 -24.46
C ASN A 249 4.72 17.59 -24.94
N TRP A 250 4.68 16.36 -25.45
CA TRP A 250 3.43 15.73 -25.85
C TRP A 250 2.52 15.46 -24.65
N ALA A 251 3.06 14.83 -23.58
CA ALA A 251 2.28 14.56 -22.37
C ALA A 251 1.78 15.88 -21.74
N ARG A 252 2.63 16.92 -21.69
CA ARG A 252 2.24 18.25 -21.21
C ARG A 252 1.20 18.95 -22.09
N GLY A 253 1.29 18.82 -23.41
CA GLY A 253 0.33 19.46 -24.32
C GLY A 253 -1.02 18.76 -24.37
N CYS A 254 -1.03 17.44 -24.24
CA CYS A 254 -2.20 16.63 -24.53
C CYS A 254 -2.93 16.15 -23.26
N MET A 255 -2.20 15.80 -22.20
CA MET A 255 -2.77 15.13 -21.01
C MET A 255 -2.94 16.07 -19.81
N MET A 256 -2.31 17.26 -19.81
CA MET A 256 -2.43 18.18 -18.68
C MET A 256 -3.81 18.85 -18.63
N ASN A 257 -4.48 18.75 -17.50
CA ASN A 257 -5.75 19.39 -17.22
C ASN A 257 -5.59 20.85 -16.75
N ALA A 258 -6.72 21.54 -16.59
CA ALA A 258 -6.74 22.95 -16.22
C ALA A 258 -6.18 23.25 -14.81
N ASN A 259 -6.08 22.24 -13.94
CA ASN A 259 -5.54 22.36 -12.58
C ASN A 259 -4.03 22.08 -12.53
N GLY A 260 -3.38 21.80 -13.67
CA GLY A 260 -1.95 21.50 -13.74
C GLY A 260 -1.57 20.07 -13.37
N MET A 261 -2.54 19.16 -13.32
CA MET A 261 -2.36 17.72 -13.14
C MET A 261 -2.62 16.99 -14.46
N TYR A 262 -2.23 15.73 -14.54
CA TYR A 262 -2.20 14.93 -15.76
C TYR A 262 -3.22 13.81 -15.71
N TYR A 263 -4.03 13.72 -16.76
CA TYR A 263 -4.94 12.61 -17.03
C TYR A 263 -4.17 11.35 -17.44
N ASP A 264 -4.87 10.22 -17.47
CA ASP A 264 -4.23 8.91 -17.64
C ASP A 264 -3.82 8.67 -19.09
N HIS A 265 -4.80 8.61 -20.01
CA HIS A 265 -4.53 8.29 -21.40
C HIS A 265 -5.55 8.88 -22.38
N ILE A 266 -5.18 8.84 -23.66
CA ILE A 266 -6.08 9.09 -24.79
C ILE A 266 -6.19 7.85 -25.67
N SER A 267 -7.43 7.41 -25.88
CA SER A 267 -7.79 6.30 -26.76
C SER A 267 -7.61 6.67 -28.23
N PRO A 268 -7.54 5.68 -29.15
CA PRO A 268 -7.44 5.95 -30.59
C PRO A 268 -8.59 6.81 -31.15
N ASP A 269 -9.78 6.74 -30.54
CA ASP A 269 -10.94 7.56 -30.92
C ASP A 269 -10.88 9.02 -30.42
N GLY A 270 -9.83 9.37 -29.66
CA GLY A 270 -9.62 10.69 -29.09
C GLY A 270 -10.31 10.93 -27.75
N SER A 271 -10.99 9.93 -27.18
CA SER A 271 -11.52 10.02 -25.81
C SER A 271 -10.38 10.02 -24.79
N ILE A 272 -10.51 10.88 -23.78
CA ILE A 272 -9.51 11.02 -22.70
C ILE A 272 -10.08 10.40 -21.44
N ASP A 273 -9.34 9.44 -20.85
CA ASP A 273 -9.58 8.97 -19.50
C ASP A 273 -9.00 9.99 -18.51
N GLN A 274 -9.88 10.59 -17.70
CA GLN A 274 -9.55 11.69 -16.81
C GLN A 274 -9.07 11.24 -15.42
N THR A 275 -8.87 9.93 -15.22
CA THR A 275 -8.40 9.39 -13.94
C THR A 275 -7.05 10.00 -13.57
N LEU A 276 -6.92 10.38 -12.29
CA LEU A 276 -5.72 11.02 -11.76
C LEU A 276 -4.95 10.04 -10.91
N TRP A 277 -3.82 9.59 -11.45
CA TRP A 277 -2.91 8.71 -10.74
C TRP A 277 -1.66 9.44 -10.25
N SER A 278 -1.20 9.12 -9.03
CA SER A 278 -0.08 9.80 -8.39
C SER A 278 1.23 9.66 -9.19
N TYR A 279 1.48 8.49 -9.78
CA TYR A 279 2.66 8.22 -10.62
C TYR A 279 2.74 9.06 -11.91
N ASN A 280 1.61 9.37 -12.55
CA ASN A 280 1.53 10.23 -13.74
C ASN A 280 1.96 11.66 -13.38
N GLN A 281 1.60 12.11 -12.18
CA GLN A 281 2.03 13.42 -11.68
C GLN A 281 3.52 13.39 -11.37
N GLY A 282 3.98 12.35 -10.68
CA GLY A 282 5.37 12.15 -10.30
C GLY A 282 6.31 12.20 -11.48
N THR A 283 6.07 11.37 -12.48
CA THR A 283 6.95 11.23 -13.65
C THR A 283 7.00 12.51 -14.51
N MET A 284 5.91 13.27 -14.57
CA MET A 284 5.94 14.60 -15.20
C MET A 284 6.73 15.64 -14.37
N ILE A 285 6.70 15.55 -13.05
CA ILE A 285 7.55 16.36 -12.16
C ILE A 285 9.03 15.99 -12.38
N GLY A 286 9.36 14.69 -12.40
CA GLY A 286 10.73 14.20 -12.56
C GLY A 286 11.31 14.53 -13.94
N ALA A 287 10.58 14.24 -15.03
CA ALA A 287 11.00 14.61 -16.37
C ALA A 287 11.20 16.13 -16.54
N GLY A 288 10.30 16.96 -15.97
CA GLY A 288 10.47 18.42 -15.97
C GLY A 288 11.69 18.87 -15.18
N THR A 289 11.97 18.20 -14.05
CA THR A 289 13.15 18.46 -13.22
C THR A 289 14.44 18.12 -13.97
N LEU A 290 14.52 16.93 -14.57
CA LEU A 290 15.66 16.46 -15.36
C LEU A 290 15.90 17.32 -16.62
N LEU A 291 14.84 17.82 -17.26
CA LEU A 291 14.93 18.79 -18.36
C LEU A 291 15.55 20.11 -17.91
N TYR A 292 15.16 20.62 -16.74
CA TYR A 292 15.78 21.81 -16.17
C TYR A 292 17.27 21.58 -15.90
N GLU A 293 17.64 20.48 -15.26
CA GLU A 293 19.04 20.15 -14.98
C GLU A 293 19.87 20.00 -16.27
N SER A 294 19.28 19.39 -17.30
CA SER A 294 19.94 19.12 -18.57
C SER A 294 20.12 20.36 -19.45
N THR A 295 19.23 21.34 -19.35
CA THR A 295 19.17 22.50 -20.27
C THR A 295 19.45 23.85 -19.60
N GLY A 296 19.31 23.94 -18.28
CA GLY A 296 19.29 25.20 -17.53
C GLY A 296 18.03 26.07 -17.76
N ASN A 297 17.05 25.60 -18.54
CA ASN A 297 15.84 26.36 -18.85
C ASN A 297 14.86 26.32 -17.66
N ARG A 298 14.78 27.44 -16.92
CA ARG A 298 13.90 27.59 -15.75
C ARG A 298 12.40 27.39 -16.04
N THR A 299 11.99 27.39 -17.31
CA THR A 299 10.61 27.06 -17.68
C THR A 299 10.25 25.66 -17.21
N TYR A 300 11.12 24.67 -17.42
CA TYR A 300 10.87 23.29 -17.01
C TYR A 300 10.80 23.14 -15.49
N LEU A 301 11.66 23.86 -14.76
CA LEU A 301 11.59 23.90 -13.28
C LEU A 301 10.24 24.46 -12.82
N HIS A 302 9.80 25.58 -13.39
CA HIS A 302 8.51 26.17 -13.04
C HIS A 302 7.33 25.23 -13.35
N GLN A 303 7.42 24.49 -14.45
CA GLN A 303 6.41 23.49 -14.83
C GLN A 303 6.36 22.33 -13.83
N ALA A 304 7.52 21.82 -13.40
CA ALA A 304 7.61 20.78 -12.37
C ALA A 304 7.07 21.27 -11.02
N GLU A 305 7.44 22.48 -10.58
CA GLU A 305 6.94 23.11 -9.35
C GLU A 305 5.41 23.33 -9.39
N GLN A 306 4.86 23.72 -10.54
CA GLN A 306 3.42 23.90 -10.72
C GLN A 306 2.67 22.58 -10.52
N THR A 307 3.12 21.51 -11.17
CA THR A 307 2.48 20.19 -11.05
C THR A 307 2.67 19.61 -9.65
N ALA A 308 3.85 19.78 -9.03
CA ALA A 308 4.09 19.36 -7.65
C ALA A 308 3.16 20.07 -6.65
N ALA A 309 2.97 21.39 -6.79
CA ALA A 309 2.07 22.14 -5.92
C ALA A 309 0.61 21.67 -6.06
N ALA A 310 0.15 21.40 -7.28
CA ALA A 310 -1.20 20.92 -7.55
C ALA A 310 -1.42 19.51 -6.99
N SER A 311 -0.50 18.58 -7.27
CA SER A 311 -0.62 17.17 -6.86
C SER A 311 -0.46 16.99 -5.35
N VAL A 312 0.49 17.67 -4.70
CA VAL A 312 0.64 17.64 -3.23
C VAL A 312 -0.61 18.19 -2.54
N SER A 313 -1.23 19.24 -3.08
CA SER A 313 -2.49 19.75 -2.54
C SER A 313 -3.63 18.75 -2.68
N TYR A 314 -3.75 18.11 -3.85
CA TYR A 314 -4.84 17.16 -4.13
C TYR A 314 -4.71 15.87 -3.31
N TYR A 315 -3.54 15.22 -3.36
CA TYR A 315 -3.30 13.96 -2.68
C TYR A 315 -3.10 14.13 -1.16
N GLY A 316 -2.68 15.31 -0.69
CA GLY A 316 -2.57 15.62 0.73
C GLY A 316 -3.90 15.84 1.46
N THR A 317 -5.04 15.70 0.78
CA THR A 317 -6.38 16.00 1.31
C THR A 317 -7.28 14.76 1.26
N ASN A 318 -8.20 14.62 2.23
CA ASN A 318 -9.27 13.61 2.26
C ASN A 318 -8.84 12.13 2.08
N GLY A 319 -7.59 11.79 2.41
CA GLY A 319 -7.09 10.43 2.21
C GLY A 319 -6.88 10.06 0.73
N ASN A 320 -6.93 11.02 -0.20
CA ASN A 320 -6.79 10.76 -1.63
C ASN A 320 -5.51 9.98 -1.98
N LEU A 321 -4.41 10.23 -1.28
CA LEU A 321 -3.17 9.46 -1.46
C LEU A 321 -3.31 7.98 -1.04
N TYR A 322 -4.11 7.70 -0.01
CA TYR A 322 -4.40 6.34 0.48
C TYR A 322 -5.32 5.55 -0.44
N HIS A 323 -5.99 6.21 -1.39
CA HIS A 323 -6.74 5.56 -2.47
C HIS A 323 -5.87 5.38 -3.74
N GLN A 324 -4.55 5.34 -3.58
CA GLN A 324 -3.62 5.11 -4.67
C GLN A 324 -2.78 3.89 -4.31
N PRO A 325 -2.46 3.03 -5.29
CA PRO A 325 -1.52 1.93 -5.08
C PRO A 325 -0.19 2.41 -4.49
N ASP A 326 0.37 1.62 -3.57
CA ASP A 326 1.67 1.88 -2.93
C ASP A 326 2.78 2.15 -3.96
N VAL A 327 2.78 1.37 -5.05
CA VAL A 327 3.72 1.51 -6.16
C VAL A 327 3.62 2.87 -6.85
N PHE A 328 2.40 3.38 -7.06
CA PHE A 328 2.22 4.68 -7.68
C PHE A 328 2.74 5.80 -6.77
N ASN A 329 2.52 5.65 -5.47
CA ASN A 329 2.98 6.59 -4.46
C ASN A 329 4.51 6.60 -4.33
N ALA A 330 5.19 5.45 -4.43
CA ALA A 330 6.66 5.42 -4.45
C ALA A 330 7.24 6.17 -5.65
N ILE A 331 6.69 5.95 -6.86
CA ILE A 331 7.09 6.68 -8.07
C ILE A 331 6.83 8.19 -7.93
N PHE A 332 5.69 8.55 -7.34
CA PHE A 332 5.35 9.94 -7.05
C PHE A 332 6.37 10.59 -6.11
N PHE A 333 6.70 9.92 -5.00
CA PHE A 333 7.65 10.43 -4.01
C PHE A 333 9.08 10.47 -4.54
N ARG A 334 9.54 9.47 -5.31
CA ARG A 334 10.87 9.50 -5.95
C ARG A 334 11.09 10.81 -6.70
N ASN A 335 10.11 11.19 -7.52
CA ASN A 335 10.22 12.38 -8.35
C ASN A 335 10.03 13.70 -7.59
N LEU A 336 9.19 13.71 -6.56
CA LEU A 336 9.13 14.85 -5.64
C LEU A 336 10.47 15.05 -4.90
N PHE A 337 11.13 13.98 -4.46
CA PHE A 337 12.45 14.08 -3.82
C PHE A 337 13.52 14.56 -4.80
N GLY A 338 13.45 14.15 -6.08
CA GLY A 338 14.27 14.72 -7.15
C GLY A 338 14.11 16.24 -7.26
N LEU A 339 12.87 16.74 -7.29
CA LEU A 339 12.59 18.18 -7.29
C LEU A 339 13.07 18.88 -6.00
N ALA A 340 12.89 18.23 -4.83
CA ALA A 340 13.32 18.76 -3.52
C ALA A 340 14.84 18.99 -3.43
N ALA A 341 15.63 18.23 -4.20
CA ALA A 341 17.07 18.44 -4.28
C ALA A 341 17.43 19.84 -4.85
N ILE A 342 16.52 20.46 -5.61
CA ILE A 342 16.69 21.78 -6.23
C ILE A 342 15.93 22.86 -5.46
N ASN A 343 14.63 22.66 -5.21
CA ASN A 343 13.77 23.71 -4.64
C ASN A 343 13.73 23.69 -3.10
N HIS A 344 14.24 22.62 -2.48
CA HIS A 344 14.28 22.42 -1.03
C HIS A 344 12.92 22.49 -0.34
N ASP A 345 11.81 22.18 -1.02
CA ASP A 345 10.47 22.18 -0.43
C ASP A 345 10.32 21.00 0.57
N PRO A 346 10.18 21.27 1.88
CA PRO A 346 10.10 20.22 2.88
C PRO A 346 8.70 19.58 2.96
N SER A 347 7.70 20.06 2.21
CA SER A 347 6.35 19.49 2.20
C SER A 347 6.32 18.08 1.60
N TYR A 348 7.20 17.79 0.65
CA TYR A 348 7.23 16.49 -0.03
C TYR A 348 7.69 15.38 0.94
N ALA A 349 8.76 15.63 1.69
CA ALA A 349 9.24 14.71 2.71
C ALA A 349 8.23 14.57 3.87
N ARG A 350 7.50 15.64 4.24
CA ARG A 350 6.40 15.55 5.22
C ARG A 350 5.27 14.64 4.78
N MET A 351 4.87 14.73 3.52
CA MET A 351 3.82 13.91 2.94
C MET A 351 4.25 12.45 2.85
N ALA A 352 5.46 12.18 2.35
CA ALA A 352 6.03 10.83 2.30
C ALA A 352 6.16 10.21 3.69
N ALA A 353 6.65 10.96 4.67
CA ALA A 353 6.77 10.49 6.05
C ALA A 353 5.40 10.15 6.67
N ALA A 354 4.41 11.04 6.51
CA ALA A 354 3.06 10.79 7.03
C ALA A 354 2.45 9.50 6.44
N TYR A 355 2.58 9.31 5.13
CA TYR A 355 2.17 8.07 4.46
C TYR A 355 2.91 6.84 4.99
N ALA A 356 4.24 6.90 4.99
CA ALA A 356 5.07 5.77 5.36
C ALA A 356 4.93 5.37 6.84
N ASP A 357 4.67 6.34 7.71
CA ASP A 357 4.45 6.10 9.14
C ASP A 357 3.10 5.44 9.42
N THR A 358 2.04 5.90 8.77
CA THR A 358 0.73 5.25 8.87
C THR A 358 0.80 3.83 8.29
N ALA A 359 1.41 3.64 7.12
CA ALA A 359 1.58 2.30 6.54
C ALA A 359 2.38 1.36 7.44
N TRP A 360 3.45 1.84 8.09
CA TRP A 360 4.24 1.03 9.04
C TRP A 360 3.40 0.49 10.19
N VAL A 361 2.37 1.23 10.59
CA VAL A 361 1.57 0.98 11.79
C VAL A 361 0.32 0.18 11.46
N GLU A 362 -0.37 0.56 10.39
CA GLU A 362 -1.71 0.10 10.06
C GLU A 362 -1.68 -1.03 9.03
N ASP A 363 -0.74 -0.97 8.07
CA ASP A 363 -0.75 -1.84 6.89
C ASP A 363 0.29 -2.97 6.96
N ARG A 364 1.30 -2.81 7.83
CA ARG A 364 2.38 -3.79 8.00
C ARG A 364 1.92 -5.04 8.75
N GLN A 365 2.05 -6.19 8.10
CA GLN A 365 1.72 -7.50 8.61
C GLN A 365 2.82 -8.07 9.55
N SER A 366 2.47 -9.12 10.30
CA SER A 366 3.39 -9.80 11.23
C SER A 366 4.59 -10.49 10.57
N ASN A 367 4.48 -10.86 9.29
CA ASN A 367 5.58 -11.40 8.47
C ASN A 367 6.47 -10.29 7.86
N GLY A 368 6.13 -9.02 8.10
CA GLY A 368 6.85 -7.84 7.61
C GLY A 368 6.46 -7.36 6.21
N LEU A 369 5.52 -8.03 5.54
CA LEU A 369 4.90 -7.55 4.30
C LEU A 369 3.87 -6.47 4.60
N PHE A 370 3.41 -5.75 3.57
CA PHE A 370 2.38 -4.72 3.66
C PHE A 370 1.12 -5.18 2.93
N ASN A 371 -0.05 -4.70 3.38
CA ASN A 371 -1.28 -4.73 2.61
C ASN A 371 -1.47 -3.39 1.90
N ASP A 372 -2.12 -3.39 0.74
CA ASP A 372 -2.47 -2.14 0.05
C ASP A 372 -3.51 -1.36 0.87
N PRO A 373 -3.33 -0.04 1.07
CA PRO A 373 -4.39 0.82 1.61
C PRO A 373 -5.60 0.99 0.68
N ASP A 374 -5.46 0.75 -0.63
CA ASP A 374 -6.57 0.84 -1.58
C ASP A 374 -7.50 -0.37 -1.48
N ALA A 375 -8.70 -0.13 -0.93
CA ALA A 375 -9.73 -1.14 -0.74
C ALA A 375 -10.31 -1.71 -2.04
N SER A 376 -10.06 -1.09 -3.20
CA SER A 376 -10.46 -1.66 -4.49
C SER A 376 -9.63 -2.88 -4.89
N GLY A 377 -8.44 -3.04 -4.28
CA GLY A 377 -7.54 -4.17 -4.51
C GLY A 377 -6.98 -4.23 -5.94
N GLY A 378 -5.85 -4.91 -6.11
CA GLY A 378 -5.34 -5.22 -7.45
C GLY A 378 -3.84 -5.49 -7.53
N GLU A 379 -3.04 -4.87 -6.65
CA GLU A 379 -1.60 -5.03 -6.70
C GLU A 379 -1.12 -6.34 -6.06
N SER A 380 -0.04 -6.90 -6.61
CA SER A 380 0.59 -8.09 -6.05
C SER A 380 1.21 -7.79 -4.67
N PRO A 381 1.45 -8.82 -3.82
CA PRO A 381 2.18 -8.62 -2.57
C PRO A 381 3.58 -8.00 -2.75
N VAL A 382 4.19 -8.19 -3.93
CA VAL A 382 5.46 -7.55 -4.30
C VAL A 382 5.23 -6.05 -4.48
N ASN A 383 4.22 -5.65 -5.24
CA ASN A 383 3.87 -4.24 -5.48
C ASN A 383 3.22 -3.53 -4.28
N GLN A 384 2.83 -4.26 -3.24
CA GLN A 384 2.47 -3.68 -1.94
C GLN A 384 3.70 -3.44 -1.07
N THR A 385 4.67 -4.36 -1.11
CA THR A 385 5.79 -4.36 -0.16
C THR A 385 7.05 -3.64 -0.70
N ALA A 386 7.41 -3.87 -1.97
CA ALA A 386 8.61 -3.33 -2.57
C ALA A 386 8.63 -1.79 -2.65
N PRO A 387 7.51 -1.11 -3.00
CA PRO A 387 7.45 0.36 -2.98
C PRO A 387 7.71 0.96 -1.61
N MET A 388 7.28 0.29 -0.54
CA MET A 388 7.56 0.74 0.83
C MET A 388 9.06 0.74 1.15
N VAL A 389 9.83 -0.21 0.59
CA VAL A 389 11.31 -0.18 0.68
C VAL A 389 11.88 1.10 0.08
N GLU A 390 11.40 1.47 -1.11
CA GLU A 390 11.83 2.69 -1.81
C GLU A 390 11.47 3.94 -1.01
N ILE A 391 10.23 4.05 -0.53
CA ILE A 391 9.76 5.21 0.26
C ILE A 391 10.59 5.37 1.54
N TYR A 392 10.81 4.29 2.31
CA TYR A 392 11.65 4.36 3.50
C TYR A 392 13.10 4.69 3.14
N ALA A 393 13.64 4.20 2.01
CA ALA A 393 14.98 4.54 1.60
C ALA A 393 15.13 6.02 1.17
N LEU A 394 14.11 6.60 0.53
CA LEU A 394 14.07 8.03 0.20
C LEU A 394 14.08 8.89 1.47
N LEU A 395 13.26 8.51 2.46
CA LEU A 395 13.23 9.17 3.78
C LEU A 395 14.53 8.99 4.57
N ALA A 396 15.15 7.80 4.48
CA ALA A 396 16.43 7.49 5.11
C ALA A 396 17.58 8.39 4.63
N LYS A 397 17.56 8.78 3.35
CA LYS A 397 18.56 9.68 2.73
C LYS A 397 18.31 11.16 3.05
N SER A 398 17.21 11.47 3.72
CA SER A 398 16.79 12.84 4.07
C SER A 398 16.92 13.10 5.58
N ALA A 399 16.96 14.38 5.96
CA ALA A 399 16.91 14.74 7.37
C ALA A 399 15.58 14.29 7.98
N PRO A 400 15.55 13.74 9.21
CA PRO A 400 14.31 13.34 9.87
C PRO A 400 13.31 14.49 9.89
N VAL A 401 12.14 14.26 9.29
CA VAL A 401 11.06 15.25 9.24
C VAL A 401 10.36 15.38 10.59
N TYR A 402 10.27 14.25 11.29
CA TYR A 402 9.70 14.13 12.62
C TYR A 402 10.76 13.59 13.57
N ALA A 403 10.70 14.02 14.83
CA ALA A 403 11.56 13.45 15.87
C ALA A 403 11.10 12.04 16.26
N ALA A 404 9.79 11.83 16.25
CA ALA A 404 9.12 10.59 16.62
C ALA A 404 7.79 10.48 15.88
N THR A 405 7.26 9.26 15.79
CA THR A 405 5.96 8.96 15.19
C THR A 405 5.11 8.18 16.18
N GLY A 406 3.81 8.47 16.19
CA GLY A 406 2.85 7.84 17.09
C GLY A 406 2.07 6.73 16.43
N SER A 407 1.43 5.89 17.23
CA SER A 407 0.43 4.92 16.78
C SER A 407 -0.52 4.50 17.89
N THR A 408 -1.66 3.90 17.51
CA THR A 408 -2.61 3.30 18.46
C THR A 408 -2.97 1.89 18.04
N ASN A 409 -2.94 0.93 18.96
CA ASN A 409 -3.30 -0.47 18.68
C ASN A 409 -4.22 -1.05 19.79
N PRO A 410 -5.46 -1.45 19.46
CA PRO A 410 -6.08 -1.34 18.13
C PRO A 410 -6.34 0.12 17.73
N SER A 411 -6.31 0.42 16.43
CA SER A 411 -6.58 1.76 15.87
C SER A 411 -8.07 2.13 15.89
N SER A 412 -8.94 1.13 16.10
CA SER A 412 -10.36 1.29 16.38
C SER A 412 -10.77 0.54 17.63
N VAL A 413 -11.64 1.14 18.45
CA VAL A 413 -12.15 0.55 19.68
C VAL A 413 -13.68 0.59 19.66
N ALA A 414 -14.33 -0.58 19.62
CA ALA A 414 -15.77 -0.69 19.80
C ALA A 414 -16.11 -0.77 21.30
N VAL A 415 -17.05 0.07 21.75
CA VAL A 415 -17.51 0.15 23.13
C VAL A 415 -19.02 0.32 23.18
N GLN A 416 -19.62 -0.13 24.28
CA GLN A 416 -21.02 0.19 24.58
C GLN A 416 -21.07 1.54 25.31
N PRO A 417 -22.23 2.23 25.28
CA PRO A 417 -22.44 3.41 26.10
C PRO A 417 -22.08 3.19 27.57
N GLY A 418 -21.18 4.01 28.10
CA GLY A 418 -20.72 3.96 29.49
C GLY A 418 -19.71 2.84 29.81
N THR A 419 -19.35 1.98 28.85
CA THR A 419 -18.31 0.96 29.03
C THR A 419 -17.00 1.41 28.41
N SER A 420 -15.91 0.77 28.83
CA SER A 420 -14.55 1.12 28.42
C SER A 420 -13.94 0.05 27.53
N GLY A 421 -13.32 0.49 26.44
CA GLY A 421 -12.34 -0.28 25.67
C GLY A 421 -10.93 0.24 25.93
N THR A 422 -9.92 -0.45 25.39
CA THR A 422 -8.51 -0.06 25.56
C THR A 422 -7.82 -0.04 24.20
N THR A 423 -7.04 1.01 23.95
CA THR A 423 -6.01 1.05 22.91
C THR A 423 -4.64 1.27 23.54
N THR A 424 -3.57 0.87 22.86
CA THR A 424 -2.20 1.13 23.28
C THR A 424 -1.63 2.27 22.45
N LEU A 425 -1.40 3.42 23.07
CA LEU A 425 -0.71 4.55 22.44
C LEU A 425 0.80 4.27 22.45
N SER A 426 1.42 4.21 21.29
CA SER A 426 2.86 3.98 21.12
C SER A 426 3.52 5.18 20.46
N ILE A 427 4.79 5.39 20.79
CA ILE A 427 5.67 6.33 20.11
C ILE A 427 6.93 5.57 19.71
N GLN A 428 7.32 5.71 18.44
CA GLN A 428 8.58 5.27 17.89
C GLN A 428 9.50 6.47 17.73
N SER A 429 10.73 6.37 18.24
CA SER A 429 11.76 7.36 17.94
C SER A 429 12.14 7.22 16.48
N VAL A 430 12.09 8.32 15.73
CA VAL A 430 12.57 8.41 14.34
C VAL A 430 14.02 8.89 14.31
N GLU A 431 14.47 9.51 15.39
CA GLU A 431 15.88 9.87 15.57
C GLU A 431 16.67 8.76 16.28
N GLY A 432 17.96 8.65 15.97
CA GLY A 432 18.90 7.78 16.65
C GLY A 432 19.30 8.25 18.06
N ARG A 433 18.49 9.08 18.73
CA ARG A 433 18.74 9.59 20.08
C ARG A 433 17.53 9.39 21.00
N PRO A 434 17.72 9.24 22.32
CA PRO A 434 16.60 9.17 23.26
C PRO A 434 15.79 10.48 23.26
N GLN A 435 14.49 10.36 23.47
CA GLN A 435 13.58 11.50 23.53
C GLN A 435 12.49 11.34 24.59
N ILE A 436 12.03 12.48 25.10
CA ILE A 436 10.89 12.56 26.03
C ILE A 436 9.74 13.16 25.23
N VAL A 437 8.68 12.38 25.06
CA VAL A 437 7.48 12.81 24.33
C VAL A 437 6.32 12.94 25.33
N HIS A 438 5.78 14.15 25.43
CA HIS A 438 4.55 14.40 26.16
C HIS A 438 3.37 14.26 25.22
N TRP A 439 2.28 13.67 25.69
CA TRP A 439 1.08 13.47 24.90
C TRP A 439 -0.17 13.90 25.65
N THR A 440 -1.18 14.32 24.90
CA THR A 440 -2.50 14.70 25.40
C THR A 440 -3.58 14.17 24.48
N ALA A 441 -4.60 13.52 25.04
CA ALA A 441 -5.78 13.09 24.31
C ALA A 441 -6.83 14.21 24.26
N LYS A 442 -7.41 14.40 23.08
CA LYS A 442 -8.55 15.25 22.80
C LYS A 442 -9.71 14.35 22.38
N ALA A 443 -10.72 14.27 23.23
CA ALA A 443 -11.93 13.49 22.99
C ALA A 443 -13.12 14.41 22.66
N PRO A 444 -14.01 14.02 21.74
CA PRO A 444 -15.30 14.65 21.51
C PRO A 444 -16.18 14.63 22.78
N ALA A 445 -17.20 15.48 22.80
CA ALA A 445 -18.16 15.52 23.90
C ALA A 445 -18.84 14.15 24.08
N GLY A 446 -18.80 13.62 25.30
CA GLY A 446 -19.39 12.32 25.65
C GLY A 446 -18.37 11.19 25.81
N LEU A 447 -17.22 11.25 25.13
CA LEU A 447 -16.14 10.29 25.33
C LEU A 447 -15.22 10.70 26.49
N THR A 448 -14.74 9.71 27.25
CA THR A 448 -13.76 9.94 28.31
C THR A 448 -12.52 9.09 28.08
N VAL A 449 -11.32 9.69 28.20
CA VAL A 449 -10.04 9.01 27.96
C VAL A 449 -9.22 8.96 29.24
N ARG A 450 -8.65 7.80 29.58
CA ARG A 450 -7.85 7.58 30.80
C ARG A 450 -6.60 6.71 30.54
N PRO A 451 -5.38 7.21 30.83
CA PRO A 451 -5.08 8.59 31.17
C PRO A 451 -5.37 9.54 29.99
N ALA A 452 -5.72 10.81 30.26
CA ALA A 452 -5.96 11.81 29.20
C ALA A 452 -4.67 12.52 28.74
N SER A 453 -3.56 12.30 29.45
CA SER A 453 -2.24 12.81 29.10
C SER A 453 -1.16 11.98 29.78
N GLY A 454 0.06 12.04 29.27
CA GLY A 454 1.18 11.31 29.84
C GLY A 454 2.51 11.71 29.25
N THR A 455 3.55 10.98 29.64
CA THR A 455 4.91 11.15 29.14
C THR A 455 5.49 9.79 28.80
N LEU A 456 6.09 9.68 27.62
CA LEU A 456 6.78 8.49 27.14
C LEU A 456 8.27 8.82 26.99
N VAL A 457 9.12 8.00 27.63
CA VAL A 457 10.57 8.08 27.47
C VAL A 457 10.98 7.04 26.46
N VAL A 458 11.35 7.51 25.27
CA VAL A 458 11.65 6.68 24.11
C VAL A 458 13.16 6.59 23.97
N ARG A 459 13.70 5.37 23.85
CA ARG A 459 15.13 5.18 23.61
C ARG A 459 15.47 5.55 22.16
N ALA A 460 16.75 5.77 21.89
CA ALA A 460 17.27 5.94 20.53
C ALA A 460 16.78 4.81 19.61
N GLY A 461 16.07 5.16 18.54
CA GLY A 461 15.46 4.20 17.61
C GLY A 461 14.48 3.19 18.24
N GLY A 462 14.06 3.41 19.49
CA GLY A 462 13.18 2.49 20.22
C GLY A 462 11.72 2.91 20.20
N THR A 463 10.87 2.04 20.73
CA THR A 463 9.48 2.33 21.06
C THR A 463 9.29 2.61 22.55
N ALA A 464 8.27 3.38 22.88
CA ALA A 464 7.65 3.40 24.20
C ALA A 464 6.13 3.45 24.03
N SER A 465 5.39 2.79 24.92
CA SER A 465 3.94 2.71 24.82
C SER A 465 3.25 2.81 26.17
N THR A 466 1.98 3.18 26.14
CA THR A 466 1.11 3.22 27.31
C THR A 466 -0.31 2.79 26.92
N PRO A 467 -0.98 1.94 27.73
CA PRO A 467 -2.39 1.68 27.52
C PRO A 467 -3.21 2.94 27.82
N VAL A 468 -4.27 3.11 27.04
CA VAL A 468 -5.25 4.19 27.16
C VAL A 468 -6.63 3.56 27.10
N SER A 469 -7.41 3.75 28.16
CA SER A 469 -8.81 3.35 28.21
C SER A 469 -9.70 4.47 27.67
N ILE A 470 -10.65 4.11 26.81
CA ILE A 470 -11.64 5.03 26.24
C ILE A 470 -13.03 4.54 26.63
N THR A 471 -13.79 5.39 27.33
CA THR A 471 -15.17 5.12 27.74
C THR A 471 -16.14 5.73 26.73
N GLY A 472 -17.06 4.91 26.23
CA GLY A 472 -18.12 5.32 25.31
C GLY A 472 -19.11 6.31 25.95
N GLY A 473 -19.52 7.31 25.17
CA GLY A 473 -20.55 8.26 25.56
C GLY A 473 -21.96 7.67 25.42
N THR A 474 -22.99 8.51 25.54
CA THR A 474 -24.39 8.08 25.36
C THR A 474 -24.87 8.13 23.90
N THR A 475 -24.08 8.76 23.03
CA THR A 475 -24.40 8.93 21.61
C THR A 475 -23.73 7.83 20.82
N ASP A 476 -24.53 7.04 20.12
CA ASP A 476 -24.06 5.99 19.23
C ASP A 476 -23.40 6.60 17.97
N GLY A 477 -22.52 5.83 17.33
CA GLY A 477 -21.79 6.23 16.13
C GLY A 477 -20.28 6.20 16.31
N ASN A 478 -19.58 6.38 15.19
CA ASN A 478 -18.12 6.43 15.15
C ASN A 478 -17.62 7.84 15.47
N GLN A 479 -16.74 7.94 16.46
CA GLN A 479 -16.14 9.19 16.91
C GLN A 479 -14.62 9.04 16.96
N GLN A 480 -13.86 10.13 16.86
CA GLN A 480 -12.39 10.05 16.89
C GLN A 480 -11.82 10.67 18.15
N VAL A 481 -10.90 9.96 18.80
CA VAL A 481 -10.03 10.52 19.84
C VAL A 481 -8.68 10.85 19.21
N THR A 482 -8.24 12.10 19.32
CA THR A 482 -6.93 12.54 18.80
C THR A 482 -5.91 12.62 19.93
N PHE A 483 -4.74 12.03 19.75
CA PHE A 483 -3.58 12.16 20.62
C PHE A 483 -2.60 13.14 19.99
N ALA A 484 -2.44 14.30 20.63
CA ALA A 484 -1.43 15.29 20.24
C ALA A 484 -0.14 15.05 21.04
N PHE A 485 1.00 15.31 20.40
CA PHE A 485 2.31 15.09 21.00
C PHE A 485 3.14 16.37 21.02
N SER A 486 4.06 16.46 21.98
CA SER A 486 5.08 17.49 22.04
C SER A 486 6.41 16.89 22.49
N SER A 487 7.48 17.28 21.82
CA SER A 487 8.85 16.84 22.09
C SER A 487 9.81 18.01 21.87
N THR A 488 10.83 18.11 22.71
CA THR A 488 11.93 19.08 22.50
C THR A 488 12.88 18.63 21.40
N ALA A 489 12.80 17.37 20.97
CA ALA A 489 13.63 16.82 19.90
C ALA A 489 13.17 17.28 18.51
N GLY A 490 11.87 17.57 18.35
CA GLY A 490 11.28 18.01 17.08
C GLY A 490 9.78 17.73 17.02
N ALA A 491 9.20 17.88 15.83
CA ALA A 491 7.78 17.63 15.59
C ALA A 491 7.44 16.13 15.75
N VAL A 492 6.28 15.84 16.33
CA VAL A 492 5.71 14.49 16.43
C VAL A 492 4.25 14.59 15.94
N PRO A 493 3.87 13.90 14.86
CA PRO A 493 2.51 13.96 14.32
C PRO A 493 1.48 13.44 15.33
N SER A 494 0.31 14.08 15.38
CA SER A 494 -0.83 13.56 16.15
C SER A 494 -1.33 12.24 15.55
N VAL A 495 -1.89 11.37 16.38
CA VAL A 495 -2.56 10.14 15.92
C VAL A 495 -4.01 10.10 16.37
N THR A 496 -4.86 9.41 15.64
CA THR A 496 -6.29 9.27 15.93
C THR A 496 -6.66 7.82 16.17
N THR A 497 -7.54 7.59 17.14
CA THR A 497 -8.22 6.30 17.34
C THR A 497 -9.70 6.49 17.05
N SER A 498 -10.24 5.63 16.19
CA SER A 498 -11.69 5.52 15.98
C SER A 498 -12.33 4.84 17.20
N VAL A 499 -13.45 5.38 17.66
CA VAL A 499 -14.17 4.90 18.83
C VAL A 499 -15.60 4.72 18.41
N LEU A 500 -15.96 3.47 18.23
CA LEU A 500 -17.30 3.10 17.83
C LEU A 500 -18.15 2.88 19.08
N VAL A 501 -19.07 3.80 19.35
CA VAL A 501 -20.05 3.63 20.43
C VAL A 501 -21.29 2.99 19.83
N ALA A 502 -21.63 1.79 20.30
CA ALA A 502 -22.81 1.08 19.82
C ALA A 502 -23.49 0.29 20.94
N ARG A 503 -24.82 0.39 21.01
CA ARG A 503 -25.62 -0.43 21.94
C ARG A 503 -25.66 -1.88 21.47
N PRO A 504 -25.88 -2.84 22.40
CA PRO A 504 -26.12 -4.23 22.01
C PRO A 504 -27.27 -4.32 21.00
N GLY A 505 -27.00 -4.91 19.83
CA GLY A 505 -27.96 -5.09 18.75
C GLY A 505 -28.08 -3.92 17.76
N ASP A 506 -27.44 -2.78 18.02
CA ASP A 506 -27.41 -1.69 17.06
C ASP A 506 -26.25 -1.89 16.07
N LEU A 507 -26.59 -2.20 14.82
CA LEU A 507 -25.61 -2.37 13.75
C LEU A 507 -25.29 -1.09 13.00
N ALA A 508 -26.15 -0.07 13.08
CA ALA A 508 -25.98 1.15 12.28
C ALA A 508 -24.61 1.82 12.44
N PRO A 509 -24.01 1.86 13.65
CA PRO A 509 -22.66 2.40 13.81
C PRO A 509 -21.58 1.61 13.06
N TYR A 510 -21.79 0.31 12.81
CA TYR A 510 -20.83 -0.58 12.14
C TYR A 510 -20.99 -0.60 10.62
N TYR A 511 -22.05 -0.03 10.06
CA TYR A 511 -22.27 -0.04 8.61
C TYR A 511 -21.19 0.80 7.91
N ASP A 512 -20.45 0.14 7.03
CA ASP A 512 -19.34 0.71 6.25
C ASP A 512 -19.60 0.62 4.74
N ASN A 513 -20.74 0.04 4.35
CA ASN A 513 -21.13 -0.10 2.96
C ASN A 513 -22.61 0.20 2.72
N THR A 514 -22.92 0.77 1.56
CA THR A 514 -24.29 1.11 1.12
C THR A 514 -24.70 0.13 0.03
N GLY A 515 -25.44 -0.90 0.40
CA GLY A 515 -25.77 -2.04 -0.46
C GLY A 515 -27.14 -1.95 -1.15
N ILE A 516 -27.99 -1.01 -0.72
CA ILE A 516 -29.38 -0.90 -1.18
C ILE A 516 -29.62 0.50 -1.74
N SER A 517 -30.08 0.60 -2.99
CA SER A 517 -30.51 1.87 -3.60
C SER A 517 -32.02 1.90 -3.86
N ASP A 518 -32.54 3.12 -3.93
CA ASP A 518 -33.86 3.36 -4.50
C ASP A 518 -33.78 3.30 -6.03
N ASP A 519 -34.79 2.70 -6.68
CA ASP A 519 -34.85 2.62 -8.16
C ASP A 519 -34.79 3.99 -8.85
N SER A 520 -35.24 5.05 -8.18
CA SER A 520 -35.17 6.43 -8.65
C SER A 520 -33.84 7.14 -8.33
N ALA A 521 -32.98 6.53 -7.52
CA ALA A 521 -31.70 7.08 -7.06
C ALA A 521 -30.60 6.01 -7.01
N GLN A 522 -30.40 5.27 -8.11
CA GLN A 522 -29.52 4.09 -8.14
C GLN A 522 -28.04 4.37 -7.84
N SER A 523 -27.57 5.58 -8.11
CA SER A 523 -26.18 6.00 -7.83
C SER A 523 -25.86 6.19 -6.34
N THR A 524 -26.84 6.02 -5.45
CA THR A 524 -26.66 6.18 -4.01
C THR A 524 -26.09 4.95 -3.31
N ALA A 525 -25.97 3.81 -3.99
CA ALA A 525 -25.50 2.55 -3.40
C ALA A 525 -24.64 1.75 -4.37
N ASP A 526 -23.64 1.08 -3.80
CA ASP A 526 -22.72 0.18 -4.48
C ASP A 526 -22.34 -0.93 -3.51
N LEU A 527 -22.97 -2.10 -3.67
CA LEU A 527 -22.74 -3.25 -2.80
C LEU A 527 -21.40 -3.93 -3.12
N ASP A 528 -21.11 -4.10 -4.41
CA ASP A 528 -20.03 -4.96 -4.91
C ASP A 528 -18.74 -4.21 -5.29
N GLY A 529 -18.76 -2.88 -5.24
CA GLY A 529 -17.64 -2.01 -5.62
C GLY A 529 -17.54 -1.81 -7.14
N TYR A 530 -18.45 -2.40 -7.92
CA TYR A 530 -18.54 -2.27 -9.38
C TYR A 530 -19.75 -1.45 -9.81
N GLY A 531 -20.37 -0.74 -8.86
CA GLY A 531 -21.51 0.12 -9.09
C GLY A 531 -22.85 -0.62 -9.09
N PHE A 532 -22.97 -1.81 -8.50
CA PHE A 532 -24.24 -2.53 -8.43
C PHE A 532 -24.76 -2.69 -7.01
N SER A 533 -26.08 -2.58 -6.84
CA SER A 533 -26.74 -2.66 -5.52
C SER A 533 -28.08 -3.39 -5.58
N TYR A 534 -28.59 -3.84 -4.43
CA TYR A 534 -29.96 -4.30 -4.31
C TYR A 534 -30.94 -3.14 -4.55
N SER A 535 -32.09 -3.43 -5.16
CA SER A 535 -33.20 -2.49 -5.26
C SER A 535 -34.07 -2.55 -4.01
N ALA A 536 -34.30 -1.42 -3.35
CA ALA A 536 -35.23 -1.33 -2.22
C ALA A 536 -36.65 -1.76 -2.60
N GLN A 537 -37.12 -1.40 -3.80
CA GLN A 537 -38.43 -1.77 -4.33
C GLN A 537 -38.53 -3.29 -4.55
N ALA A 538 -37.49 -3.89 -5.13
CA ALA A 538 -37.46 -5.33 -5.36
C ALA A 538 -37.36 -6.13 -4.06
N LEU A 539 -36.57 -5.65 -3.09
CA LEU A 539 -36.49 -6.24 -1.75
C LEU A 539 -37.83 -6.13 -1.00
N ALA A 540 -38.49 -4.96 -1.07
CA ALA A 540 -39.82 -4.75 -0.49
C ALA A 540 -40.87 -5.66 -1.11
N ALA A 541 -40.84 -5.87 -2.44
CA ALA A 541 -41.71 -6.81 -3.14
C ALA A 541 -41.49 -8.26 -2.69
N SER A 542 -40.29 -8.58 -2.19
CA SER A 542 -39.92 -9.86 -1.59
C SER A 542 -40.09 -9.92 -0.08
N GLY A 543 -40.74 -8.91 0.53
CA GLY A 543 -41.12 -8.90 1.95
C GLY A 543 -40.11 -8.22 2.88
N LEU A 544 -39.03 -7.63 2.36
CA LEU A 544 -38.04 -6.89 3.15
C LEU A 544 -38.29 -5.38 3.05
N THR A 545 -39.23 -4.87 3.84
CA THR A 545 -39.45 -3.42 3.99
C THR A 545 -38.72 -2.89 5.22
N PRO A 546 -38.09 -1.69 5.17
CA PRO A 546 -37.44 -1.09 6.35
C PRO A 546 -38.39 -1.03 7.55
N GLY A 547 -37.91 -1.42 8.73
CA GLY A 547 -38.71 -1.52 9.96
C GLY A 547 -39.45 -2.84 10.14
N ALA A 548 -39.43 -3.75 9.16
CA ALA A 548 -40.15 -5.01 9.26
C ALA A 548 -39.39 -6.05 10.09
N THR A 549 -40.15 -6.83 10.85
CA THR A 549 -39.68 -8.10 11.40
C THR A 549 -39.91 -9.20 10.36
N VAL A 550 -38.86 -9.97 10.06
CA VAL A 550 -38.87 -11.00 9.02
C VAL A 550 -38.44 -12.32 9.64
N THR A 551 -39.04 -13.43 9.20
CA THR A 551 -38.63 -14.78 9.59
C THR A 551 -38.06 -15.53 8.39
N SER A 552 -36.83 -16.01 8.51
CA SER A 552 -36.16 -16.84 7.51
C SER A 552 -35.49 -18.04 8.20
N ASP A 553 -35.72 -19.24 7.68
CA ASP A 553 -35.25 -20.53 8.24
C ASP A 553 -35.57 -20.76 9.74
N GLY A 554 -36.67 -20.19 10.21
CA GLY A 554 -37.11 -20.29 11.62
C GLY A 554 -36.43 -19.30 12.56
N ILE A 555 -35.62 -18.38 12.03
CA ILE A 555 -34.98 -17.30 12.78
C ILE A 555 -35.71 -15.98 12.51
N GLN A 556 -35.92 -15.19 13.55
CA GLN A 556 -36.52 -13.87 13.47
C GLN A 556 -35.44 -12.78 13.38
N TYR A 557 -35.63 -11.80 12.49
CA TYR A 557 -34.75 -10.67 12.24
C TYR A 557 -35.57 -9.38 12.20
N ASP A 558 -34.96 -8.26 12.56
CA ASP A 558 -35.49 -6.94 12.27
C ASP A 558 -34.66 -6.31 11.14
N TRP A 559 -35.35 -5.84 10.09
CA TRP A 559 -34.75 -5.37 8.85
C TRP A 559 -34.69 -3.85 8.81
N ALA A 560 -33.47 -3.29 8.78
CA ALA A 560 -33.24 -1.85 8.78
C ALA A 560 -33.05 -1.22 7.39
N GLY A 561 -32.76 -2.03 6.35
CA GLY A 561 -32.14 -1.63 5.09
C GLY A 561 -32.76 -0.42 4.39
N THR A 562 -32.29 0.78 4.75
CA THR A 562 -32.81 2.06 4.26
C THR A 562 -32.01 2.47 3.02
N PRO A 563 -32.64 2.68 1.86
CA PRO A 563 -31.92 2.91 0.61
C PRO A 563 -31.06 4.18 0.64
N GLY A 564 -29.89 4.08 0.04
CA GLY A 564 -28.96 5.20 -0.17
C GLY A 564 -28.24 5.66 1.10
N GLN A 565 -28.24 4.84 2.16
CA GLN A 565 -27.46 5.02 3.38
C GLN A 565 -26.72 3.72 3.71
N PRO A 566 -25.57 3.77 4.40
CA PRO A 566 -24.90 2.56 4.84
C PRO A 566 -25.88 1.61 5.55
N ASP A 567 -25.92 0.36 5.11
CA ASP A 567 -26.96 -0.61 5.46
C ASP A 567 -26.42 -2.03 5.73
N ASN A 568 -25.12 -2.24 5.50
CA ASN A 568 -24.46 -3.49 5.77
C ASN A 568 -23.01 -3.28 6.26
N ILE A 569 -22.50 -4.33 6.90
CA ILE A 569 -21.13 -4.41 7.41
C ILE A 569 -20.34 -5.35 6.50
N VAL A 570 -19.24 -4.88 5.93
CA VAL A 570 -18.24 -5.73 5.29
C VAL A 570 -17.36 -6.34 6.39
N ALA A 571 -17.33 -7.67 6.49
CA ALA A 571 -16.62 -8.36 7.57
C ALA A 571 -15.10 -8.08 7.53
N ALA A 572 -14.61 -7.39 8.55
CA ALA A 572 -13.22 -7.02 8.75
C ALA A 572 -12.78 -7.18 10.24
N GLY A 573 -13.45 -8.07 10.98
CA GLY A 573 -13.12 -8.38 12.38
C GLY A 573 -13.93 -7.62 13.43
N GLN A 574 -15.02 -6.96 13.04
CA GLN A 574 -15.89 -6.21 13.95
C GLN A 574 -16.43 -7.13 15.06
N VAL A 575 -16.52 -6.59 16.29
CA VAL A 575 -17.12 -7.28 17.44
C VAL A 575 -18.50 -6.69 17.72
N LEU A 576 -19.53 -7.41 17.31
CA LEU A 576 -20.92 -7.00 17.41
C LEU A 576 -21.50 -7.46 18.76
N ALA A 577 -21.66 -6.53 19.70
CA ALA A 577 -22.39 -6.81 20.92
C ALA A 577 -23.87 -7.03 20.62
N VAL A 578 -24.48 -8.05 21.23
CA VAL A 578 -25.90 -8.40 21.00
C VAL A 578 -26.66 -8.49 22.33
N PRO A 579 -27.99 -8.29 22.33
CA PRO A 579 -28.81 -8.51 23.51
C PRO A 579 -28.75 -9.97 23.96
N ALA A 580 -28.72 -10.18 25.27
CA ALA A 580 -28.72 -11.53 25.85
C ALA A 580 -30.13 -12.15 25.76
N ILE A 581 -30.33 -13.08 24.83
CA ILE A 581 -31.59 -13.83 24.68
C ILE A 581 -31.47 -15.22 25.31
N ALA A 582 -32.15 -15.42 26.44
CA ALA A 582 -32.11 -16.70 27.16
C ALA A 582 -32.83 -17.82 26.38
N GLY A 583 -32.23 -19.01 26.36
CA GLY A 583 -32.82 -20.20 25.75
C GLY A 583 -32.76 -20.26 24.22
N ALA A 584 -32.09 -19.31 23.57
CA ALA A 584 -31.75 -19.41 22.14
C ALA A 584 -30.80 -20.59 21.90
N THR A 585 -31.03 -21.30 20.81
CA THR A 585 -30.24 -22.48 20.40
C THR A 585 -29.59 -22.31 19.04
N GLU A 586 -30.06 -21.37 18.23
CA GLU A 586 -29.48 -21.03 16.92
C GLU A 586 -29.27 -19.51 16.82
N LEU A 587 -28.10 -19.11 16.33
CA LEU A 587 -27.85 -17.78 15.77
C LEU A 587 -28.16 -17.83 14.29
N GLY A 588 -28.90 -16.87 13.78
CA GLY A 588 -29.03 -16.65 12.35
C GLY A 588 -28.43 -15.31 11.93
N ILE A 589 -27.95 -15.27 10.69
CA ILE A 589 -27.33 -14.09 10.08
C ILE A 589 -27.88 -13.95 8.67
N ILE A 590 -28.41 -12.77 8.35
CA ILE A 590 -28.77 -12.37 6.99
C ILE A 590 -27.58 -11.63 6.38
N GLY A 591 -27.17 -12.07 5.19
CA GLY A 591 -26.04 -11.50 4.48
C GLY A 591 -25.91 -11.97 3.05
N SER A 592 -24.84 -11.55 2.40
CA SER A 592 -24.48 -11.97 1.05
C SER A 592 -22.98 -11.91 0.86
N ALA A 593 -22.48 -12.64 -0.13
CA ALA A 593 -21.12 -12.44 -0.63
C ALA A 593 -21.16 -11.68 -1.95
N THR A 594 -20.13 -10.88 -2.21
CA THR A 594 -19.85 -10.28 -3.51
C THR A 594 -18.51 -10.81 -4.01
N ASN A 595 -18.31 -10.80 -5.32
CA ASN A 595 -17.07 -11.26 -5.98
C ASN A 595 -16.80 -12.76 -5.76
N GLY A 596 -17.88 -13.55 -5.63
CA GLY A 596 -17.82 -15.00 -5.47
C GLY A 596 -18.32 -15.49 -4.11
N PRO A 597 -18.78 -16.75 -4.00
CA PRO A 597 -19.17 -17.34 -2.73
C PRO A 597 -17.98 -17.33 -1.76
N SER A 598 -18.19 -16.79 -0.58
CA SER A 598 -17.11 -16.47 0.35
C SER A 598 -17.38 -17.01 1.75
N THR A 599 -16.32 -17.32 2.48
CA THR A 599 -16.39 -17.85 3.85
C THR A 599 -15.23 -17.39 4.72
N GLY A 600 -15.43 -17.34 6.03
CA GLY A 600 -14.41 -16.91 6.99
C GLY A 600 -14.68 -17.37 8.43
N PRO A 601 -13.66 -17.38 9.30
CA PRO A 601 -13.80 -17.77 10.70
C PRO A 601 -14.60 -16.73 11.49
N LEU A 602 -15.55 -17.18 12.30
CA LEU A 602 -16.40 -16.35 13.15
C LEU A 602 -16.30 -16.81 14.60
N THR A 603 -16.18 -15.88 15.54
CA THR A 603 -16.10 -16.21 16.98
C THR A 603 -17.35 -15.75 17.72
N LEU A 604 -18.02 -16.67 18.40
CA LEU A 604 -19.13 -16.37 19.31
C LEU A 604 -18.60 -16.24 20.74
N THR A 605 -18.93 -15.16 21.42
CA THR A 605 -18.62 -14.97 22.85
C THR A 605 -19.90 -15.03 23.67
N TYR A 606 -19.89 -15.82 24.74
CA TYR A 606 -21.02 -16.01 25.65
C TYR A 606 -20.92 -15.10 26.87
N THR A 607 -22.05 -14.89 27.55
CA THR A 607 -22.15 -14.02 28.74
C THR A 607 -21.28 -14.47 29.92
N ASP A 608 -20.84 -15.73 29.95
CA ASP A 608 -19.91 -16.26 30.95
C ASP A 608 -18.42 -16.12 30.54
N GLY A 609 -18.14 -15.46 29.42
CA GLY A 609 -16.81 -15.22 28.87
C GLY A 609 -16.24 -16.39 28.07
N THR A 610 -16.94 -17.52 27.96
CA THR A 610 -16.52 -18.62 27.08
C THR A 610 -16.75 -18.29 25.61
N THR A 611 -15.96 -18.89 24.72
CA THR A 611 -16.03 -18.65 23.28
C THR A 611 -16.29 -19.94 22.50
N GLN A 612 -17.00 -19.83 21.37
CA GLN A 612 -17.17 -20.89 20.37
C GLN A 612 -16.67 -20.39 19.01
N GLN A 613 -15.86 -21.21 18.35
CA GLN A 613 -15.48 -20.98 16.95
C GLN A 613 -16.56 -21.53 16.02
N ALA A 614 -16.84 -20.77 14.96
CA ALA A 614 -17.78 -21.11 13.90
C ALA A 614 -17.25 -20.58 12.55
N THR A 615 -18.04 -20.78 11.50
CA THR A 615 -17.71 -20.30 10.15
C THR A 615 -18.90 -19.52 9.62
N LEU A 616 -18.65 -18.33 9.09
CA LEU A 616 -19.62 -17.54 8.35
C LEU A 616 -19.35 -17.74 6.87
N GLY A 617 -20.36 -18.21 6.12
CA GLY A 617 -20.27 -18.34 4.67
C GLY A 617 -21.55 -17.88 4.00
N PHE A 618 -21.39 -17.11 2.93
CA PHE A 618 -22.48 -16.62 2.09
C PHE A 618 -22.27 -16.96 0.62
N SER A 619 -23.37 -17.29 -0.03
CA SER A 619 -23.44 -17.40 -1.49
C SER A 619 -23.15 -16.06 -2.12
N ASP A 620 -22.54 -16.06 -3.31
CA ASP A 620 -22.49 -14.85 -4.13
C ASP A 620 -23.93 -14.35 -4.38
N TRP A 621 -24.13 -13.06 -4.24
CA TRP A 621 -25.43 -12.42 -4.33
C TRP A 621 -26.11 -12.57 -5.69
N THR A 622 -25.36 -12.90 -6.75
CA THR A 622 -25.88 -13.18 -8.10
C THR A 622 -25.79 -14.65 -8.50
N ALA A 623 -25.38 -15.54 -7.57
CA ALA A 623 -25.25 -16.96 -7.86
C ALA A 623 -26.61 -17.60 -8.19
N SER A 624 -26.60 -18.46 -9.21
CA SER A 624 -27.78 -19.25 -9.60
C SER A 624 -28.11 -20.40 -8.64
N SER A 625 -27.18 -20.77 -7.75
CA SER A 625 -27.36 -21.82 -6.75
C SER A 625 -26.70 -21.45 -5.42
N PRO A 626 -27.34 -21.76 -4.28
CA PRO A 626 -26.78 -21.44 -2.97
C PRO A 626 -25.55 -22.30 -2.66
N SER A 627 -24.57 -21.66 -2.03
CA SER A 627 -23.39 -22.26 -1.42
C SER A 627 -23.58 -22.43 0.09
N PHE A 628 -22.68 -23.18 0.74
CA PHE A 628 -22.61 -23.32 2.21
C PHE A 628 -23.89 -23.77 2.93
N GLY A 629 -24.87 -24.32 2.18
CA GLY A 629 -26.18 -24.67 2.72
C GLY A 629 -27.02 -23.46 3.13
N ASN A 630 -26.75 -22.28 2.57
CA ASN A 630 -27.53 -21.07 2.87
C ASN A 630 -28.99 -21.23 2.45
N GLY A 631 -29.88 -20.70 3.29
CA GLY A 631 -31.25 -20.39 2.89
C GLY A 631 -31.34 -19.02 2.21
N THR A 632 -32.56 -18.63 1.86
CA THR A 632 -32.82 -17.37 1.15
C THR A 632 -33.76 -16.50 1.97
N ALA A 633 -33.27 -15.33 2.40
CA ALA A 633 -34.08 -14.31 3.04
C ALA A 633 -34.97 -13.58 2.02
N ALA A 634 -34.40 -13.23 0.86
CA ALA A 634 -35.11 -12.59 -0.24
C ALA A 634 -34.43 -12.88 -1.58
N SER A 635 -35.21 -12.80 -2.66
CA SER A 635 -34.71 -12.84 -4.04
C SER A 635 -35.29 -11.67 -4.82
N THR A 636 -34.49 -11.05 -5.68
CA THR A 636 -34.95 -10.00 -6.60
C THR A 636 -34.82 -10.48 -8.05
N GLN A 637 -35.55 -9.85 -8.96
CA GLN A 637 -35.46 -10.14 -10.40
C GLN A 637 -34.43 -9.27 -11.14
N TYR A 638 -33.93 -8.22 -10.47
CA TYR A 638 -32.99 -7.25 -11.00
C TYR A 638 -32.12 -6.67 -9.89
N ARG A 639 -31.03 -6.03 -10.29
CA ARG A 639 -30.18 -5.18 -9.45
C ARG A 639 -30.10 -3.78 -10.02
N ASN A 640 -29.87 -2.79 -9.16
CA ASN A 640 -29.65 -1.42 -9.57
C ASN A 640 -28.20 -1.20 -9.96
N SER A 641 -27.96 -0.17 -10.78
CA SER A 641 -26.63 0.24 -11.22
C SER A 641 -26.44 1.73 -11.02
N THR A 642 -25.26 2.15 -10.58
CA THR A 642 -24.89 3.56 -10.46
C THR A 642 -25.00 4.34 -11.78
N GLY A 643 -24.96 3.63 -12.92
CA GLY A 643 -25.27 4.18 -14.25
C GLY A 643 -26.75 4.56 -14.48
N GLY A 644 -27.63 4.35 -13.49
CA GLY A 644 -29.03 4.75 -13.52
C GLY A 644 -29.95 3.83 -14.32
N SER A 645 -29.49 2.64 -14.67
CA SER A 645 -30.26 1.64 -15.43
C SER A 645 -30.15 0.27 -14.75
N SER A 646 -31.27 -0.21 -14.19
CA SER A 646 -31.31 -1.52 -13.53
C SER A 646 -31.01 -2.65 -14.52
N GLN A 647 -30.25 -3.64 -14.06
CA GLN A 647 -29.90 -4.82 -14.84
C GLN A 647 -30.83 -5.97 -14.48
N GLY A 648 -31.40 -6.64 -15.50
CA GLY A 648 -32.25 -7.83 -15.36
C GLY A 648 -31.46 -9.09 -14.96
N LEU A 649 -30.70 -9.00 -13.87
CA LEU A 649 -29.97 -10.09 -13.24
C LEU A 649 -30.56 -10.29 -11.84
N GLY A 650 -31.05 -11.49 -11.56
CA GLY A 650 -31.61 -11.82 -10.26
C GLY A 650 -30.55 -11.79 -9.17
N THR A 651 -30.94 -11.36 -7.98
CA THR A 651 -30.05 -11.37 -6.81
C THR A 651 -30.69 -12.06 -5.62
N HIS A 652 -29.87 -12.51 -4.68
CA HIS A 652 -30.27 -13.25 -3.50
C HIS A 652 -29.65 -12.65 -2.26
N LEU A 653 -30.46 -12.51 -1.21
CA LEU A 653 -30.00 -12.25 0.13
C LEU A 653 -30.07 -13.56 0.91
N SER A 654 -28.92 -14.02 1.41
CA SER A 654 -28.76 -15.33 2.03
C SER A 654 -29.07 -15.28 3.52
N THR A 655 -29.52 -16.42 4.04
CA THR A 655 -29.62 -16.68 5.48
C THR A 655 -28.69 -17.83 5.85
N THR A 656 -27.92 -17.69 6.92
CA THR A 656 -27.16 -18.79 7.50
C THR A 656 -27.54 -19.00 8.97
N LYS A 657 -27.38 -20.24 9.46
CA LYS A 657 -27.68 -20.62 10.84
C LYS A 657 -26.51 -21.32 11.48
N ILE A 658 -26.20 -20.94 12.71
CA ILE A 658 -25.10 -21.45 13.51
C ILE A 658 -25.65 -21.91 14.85
N ALA A 659 -25.44 -23.18 15.19
CA ALA A 659 -25.85 -23.72 16.48
C ALA A 659 -25.07 -23.06 17.63
N LEU A 660 -25.77 -22.64 18.67
CA LEU A 660 -25.18 -22.12 19.90
C LEU A 660 -24.82 -23.26 20.86
N ALA A 661 -23.72 -23.11 21.60
CA ALA A 661 -23.36 -24.05 22.65
C ALA A 661 -24.49 -24.22 23.67
N ALA A 662 -24.79 -25.49 24.00
CA ALA A 662 -25.92 -25.83 24.85
C ALA A 662 -25.85 -25.14 26.23
N GLY A 663 -26.95 -24.49 26.62
CA GLY A 663 -27.08 -23.80 27.91
C GLY A 663 -26.31 -22.48 28.02
N LYS A 664 -25.69 -22.00 26.93
CA LYS A 664 -24.99 -20.72 26.88
C LYS A 664 -25.91 -19.61 26.35
N THR A 665 -25.60 -18.36 26.70
CA THR A 665 -26.30 -17.17 26.21
C THR A 665 -25.32 -16.28 25.48
N LEU A 666 -25.62 -15.93 24.23
CA LEU A 666 -24.74 -15.14 23.37
C LEU A 666 -24.60 -13.71 23.91
N ALA A 667 -23.38 -13.18 23.88
CA ALA A 667 -23.05 -11.81 24.29
C ALA A 667 -22.51 -10.97 23.12
N SER A 668 -21.69 -11.58 22.26
CA SER A 668 -21.20 -10.93 21.04
C SER A 668 -20.85 -11.90 19.93
N VAL A 669 -20.81 -11.37 18.71
CA VAL A 669 -20.36 -12.04 17.48
C VAL A 669 -19.15 -11.28 16.95
N THR A 670 -18.01 -11.94 16.82
CA THR A 670 -16.83 -11.39 16.14
C THR A 670 -16.81 -11.89 14.70
N LEU A 671 -16.97 -10.96 13.76
CA LEU A 671 -16.97 -11.25 12.33
C LEU A 671 -15.58 -11.72 11.85
N PRO A 672 -15.51 -12.40 10.69
CA PRO A 672 -14.23 -12.70 10.05
C PRO A 672 -13.38 -11.44 9.83
N THR A 673 -12.07 -11.54 10.06
CA THR A 673 -11.11 -10.48 9.70
C THR A 673 -10.80 -10.45 8.21
N ARG A 674 -11.04 -11.57 7.52
CA ARG A 674 -10.93 -11.73 6.08
C ARG A 674 -11.83 -12.88 5.63
N ALA A 675 -12.38 -12.75 4.44
CA ALA A 675 -12.94 -13.87 3.70
C ALA A 675 -11.84 -14.59 2.90
N ASP A 676 -12.15 -15.76 2.36
CA ASP A 676 -11.23 -16.56 1.55
C ASP A 676 -11.14 -16.12 0.08
N GLN A 677 -12.17 -15.44 -0.44
CA GLN A 677 -12.24 -15.00 -1.84
C GLN A 677 -12.73 -13.54 -1.93
N GLY A 678 -14.06 -13.35 -1.97
CA GLY A 678 -14.70 -12.06 -2.11
C GLY A 678 -14.98 -11.38 -0.77
N LEU A 679 -16.06 -10.60 -0.69
CA LEU A 679 -16.44 -9.89 0.54
C LEU A 679 -17.65 -10.54 1.21
N LEU A 680 -17.71 -10.48 2.54
CA LEU A 680 -18.85 -10.95 3.34
C LEU A 680 -19.62 -9.76 3.89
N HIS A 681 -20.86 -9.58 3.43
CA HIS A 681 -21.75 -8.52 3.87
C HIS A 681 -22.75 -9.03 4.91
N VAL A 682 -22.90 -8.33 6.03
CA VAL A 682 -23.85 -8.65 7.10
C VAL A 682 -24.87 -7.54 7.25
N PHE A 683 -26.15 -7.88 7.15
CA PHE A 683 -27.27 -6.92 7.22
C PHE A 683 -28.04 -7.00 8.54
N ALA A 684 -28.26 -8.22 9.05
CA ALA A 684 -29.04 -8.43 10.29
C ALA A 684 -28.64 -9.71 11.03
N LEU A 685 -28.87 -9.73 12.35
CA LEU A 685 -28.67 -10.90 13.22
C LEU A 685 -29.97 -11.26 13.95
N GLY A 686 -30.16 -12.56 14.19
CA GLY A 686 -31.35 -13.08 14.85
C GLY A 686 -31.10 -14.38 15.62
N THR A 687 -32.11 -14.84 16.34
CA THR A 687 -32.13 -16.18 16.95
C THR A 687 -33.48 -16.88 16.73
N ASP A 688 -33.54 -18.17 17.04
CA ASP A 688 -34.77 -18.97 17.10
C ASP A 688 -35.73 -18.54 18.23
N LYS A 689 -35.39 -17.47 18.97
CA LYS A 689 -36.17 -16.91 20.08
C LYS A 689 -36.45 -15.41 19.93
N GLY A 690 -35.97 -14.77 18.86
CA GLY A 690 -36.18 -13.34 18.59
C GLY A 690 -35.02 -12.69 17.84
N ALA A 691 -35.26 -11.48 17.31
CA ALA A 691 -34.23 -10.67 16.65
C ALA A 691 -33.14 -10.24 17.63
N LEU A 692 -31.89 -10.20 17.16
CA LEU A 692 -30.75 -9.68 17.94
C LEU A 692 -30.44 -8.23 17.57
N THR A 693 -30.85 -7.78 16.40
CA THR A 693 -30.57 -6.44 15.90
C THR A 693 -31.83 -5.59 15.84
N THR A 694 -31.67 -4.28 15.92
CA THR A 694 -32.79 -3.32 15.78
C THR A 694 -33.01 -2.95 14.32
N ALA A 695 -34.22 -2.53 13.97
CA ALA A 695 -34.58 -2.11 12.61
C ALA A 695 -34.05 -0.69 12.21
N GLY A 696 -33.03 -0.18 12.92
CA GLY A 696 -32.62 1.22 12.87
C GLY A 696 -33.23 2.05 13.98
#